data_AF-A0A952C467-F1
#
_entry.id   AF-A0A952C467-F1
#
_cell.length_a   1.000
_cell.length_b   1.000
_cell.length_c   1.000
_cell.angle_alpha   90.00
_cell.angle_beta   90.00
_cell.angle_gamma   90.00
#
_symmetry.space_group_name_H-M   'P 1'
#
loop_
_entity.id
_entity.type
_entity.pdbx_description
1 polymer ?
#
loop_
_entity_poly.entity_id
_entity_poly.type
_entity_poly.pdbx_seq_one_letter_code
_entity_poly.pdbx_strand_id
1 'polypeptide(L)'
;MIRRTPSLRAGQYCGATISVILLAPVQHAGNTGEITIKAGKGEEEPVFTHSYFPKTIQTSKQAVRMLAAVLIVLSMLLSALPRPVHANGGIPSAFLDQESLGWASVRNMSSSAFHSYFLDMKAKGYMVVDIEVDEINGQQRVGAVFQRNTDGRGWASWRNLTSAEFSAKWHHYKDLGYRLIDQEAYVLNGKRYYAGVWMENREALAWASWRNLTSSQFSEKFQYYKDNGYIPVDVEGYPMAGSTRYSVVWVKNTEGLSWKLWRNLTSAEFSEKFQAYKDTYRMVDVESYVRDGEQNYAGIWVENKDGRAWQEWRDMTAKEYSDKWLQLRDAGYRVVDYEVYPKDGGYRYAGIWRQNGIRPSWPLKNNVDSLLATYVAANNIPGMSVTISRNNQFVYMRGFGYADIASETIATSRTIYQLASVSKAVGGALGLLLEEAGDLDLDNQTRSYVPAMPVHHTHTLSQTLSNRAGIGHYGDHTTPPAVQYPSAQSAAAEFWDDALLYAPGTAYYYSSFGYTLAAAAMEGATGKPIYDIVEDEVTKPFNLPTLRATDWNQPDANRATLYDSSNNPLAPDNSSWKVLGGGMESSAYDLGRFGMKLLNGSMLSAAGLARMWTQPDGFSNYALGWNTGIEDEFTVVAKNGAWSGTNTYIRIYPEKQIVITVLMNRRYDPNLATTIGQAVGKLLLAADRATPELGRLPVSHNRQLDDAGLEGLMTAASPDDSPAEPVEIFGDELLVLVDPALIQRIPVDPEDVGEEESPVAREETNVVFLPVVTR
;
A
#
# COMPACT_ATOMS: atom_id res chain seq x y z
N MET A 1 2.89 53.74 4.69
CA MET A 1 2.16 54.59 5.67
C MET A 1 1.11 53.73 6.35
N ILE A 2 1.25 53.49 7.67
CA ILE A 2 0.20 52.89 8.51
C ILE A 2 -0.44 54.05 9.30
N ARG A 3 -1.79 54.16 9.32
CA ARG A 3 -2.55 54.56 10.52
C ARG A 3 -4.08 54.44 10.37
N ARG A 4 -4.63 53.64 11.30
CA ARG A 4 -5.85 53.78 12.13
C ARG A 4 -7.27 53.70 11.50
N THR A 5 -7.95 52.66 11.98
CA THR A 5 -9.39 52.31 12.06
C THR A 5 -10.29 53.40 12.67
N PRO A 6 -11.62 53.39 12.43
CA PRO A 6 -12.54 52.65 13.33
C PRO A 6 -13.73 51.92 12.65
N SER A 7 -14.23 50.94 13.42
CA SER A 7 -15.37 50.04 13.26
C SER A 7 -16.72 50.67 12.88
N LEU A 8 -17.58 49.93 12.15
CA LEU A 8 -19.02 49.77 12.44
C LEU A 8 -19.69 48.65 11.59
N ARG A 9 -20.24 47.66 12.33
CA ARG A 9 -21.45 46.81 12.18
C ARG A 9 -21.89 46.20 10.82
N ALA A 10 -22.01 44.87 10.90
CA ALA A 10 -22.94 43.92 10.28
C ALA A 10 -24.10 44.42 9.39
N GLY A 11 -24.23 43.75 8.23
CA GLY A 11 -25.50 43.48 7.55
C GLY A 11 -25.64 44.04 6.15
N GLN A 12 -25.22 43.27 5.12
CA GLN A 12 -25.86 43.13 3.79
C GLN A 12 -24.89 42.42 2.83
N TYR A 13 -25.19 41.16 2.50
CA TYR A 13 -24.61 40.50 1.33
C TYR A 13 -25.34 41.02 0.08
N CYS A 14 -24.71 41.95 -0.65
CA CYS A 14 -25.05 42.21 -2.05
C CYS A 14 -24.15 41.33 -2.93
N GLY A 15 -24.75 40.35 -3.60
CA GLY A 15 -24.09 39.59 -4.65
C GLY A 15 -23.78 40.49 -5.84
N ALA A 16 -22.51 40.56 -6.23
CA ALA A 16 -22.11 41.11 -7.52
C ALA A 16 -22.10 39.97 -8.54
N THR A 17 -23.09 39.97 -9.42
CA THR A 17 -23.15 39.12 -10.61
C THR A 17 -22.14 39.64 -11.64
N ILE A 18 -21.09 38.87 -11.93
CA ILE A 18 -20.24 39.11 -13.09
C ILE A 18 -20.82 38.30 -14.25
N SER A 19 -21.50 38.97 -15.18
CA SER A 19 -21.92 38.38 -16.45
C SER A 19 -20.73 38.36 -17.41
N VAL A 20 -20.18 37.16 -17.66
CA VAL A 20 -19.25 36.94 -18.77
C VAL A 20 -20.07 36.50 -19.98
N ILE A 21 -20.14 37.36 -20.99
CA ILE A 21 -20.72 37.02 -22.30
C ILE A 21 -19.64 36.24 -23.06
N LEU A 22 -19.83 34.91 -23.16
CA LEU A 22 -19.05 34.05 -24.05
C LEU A 22 -19.64 34.13 -25.46
N LEU A 23 -18.91 34.77 -26.38
CA LEU A 23 -19.18 34.66 -27.82
C LEU A 23 -18.66 33.31 -28.30
N ALA A 24 -19.56 32.41 -28.69
CA ALA A 24 -19.21 31.16 -29.37
C ALA A 24 -18.86 31.42 -30.84
N PRO A 25 -17.88 30.72 -31.43
CA PRO A 25 -17.63 30.77 -32.86
C PRO A 25 -18.66 29.90 -33.59
N VAL A 26 -19.47 30.52 -34.44
CA VAL A 26 -20.39 29.83 -35.36
C VAL A 26 -19.58 29.33 -36.57
N GLN A 27 -19.51 28.02 -36.74
CA GLN A 27 -19.12 27.39 -38.00
C GLN A 27 -20.22 27.63 -39.05
N HIS A 28 -19.84 28.18 -40.20
CA HIS A 28 -20.70 28.26 -41.36
C HIS A 28 -20.95 26.85 -41.93
N ALA A 29 -22.18 26.36 -41.80
CA ALA A 29 -22.76 25.39 -42.71
C ALA A 29 -24.04 26.03 -43.29
N GLY A 30 -24.05 26.26 -44.58
CA GLY A 30 -25.22 26.77 -45.29
C GLY A 30 -26.32 25.72 -45.32
N ASN A 31 -27.48 26.04 -44.79
CA ASN A 31 -28.73 26.01 -45.54
C ASN A 31 -29.88 26.57 -44.70
N THR A 32 -30.70 27.34 -45.39
CA THR A 32 -31.87 28.07 -44.96
C THR A 32 -32.98 27.17 -44.41
N GLY A 33 -33.51 27.49 -43.23
CA GLY A 33 -34.74 26.92 -42.70
C GLY A 33 -35.32 27.81 -41.60
N GLU A 34 -36.37 28.55 -41.91
CA GLU A 34 -37.15 29.37 -40.98
C GLU A 34 -37.80 28.49 -39.90
N ILE A 35 -37.65 28.89 -38.62
CA ILE A 35 -38.56 28.47 -37.56
C ILE A 35 -39.20 29.73 -37.00
N THR A 36 -40.48 29.91 -37.34
CA THR A 36 -41.35 30.96 -36.81
C THR A 36 -41.99 30.47 -35.50
N ILE A 37 -41.77 31.19 -34.39
CA ILE A 37 -42.59 31.04 -33.18
C ILE A 37 -43.38 32.34 -32.98
N LYS A 38 -44.69 32.23 -33.15
CA LYS A 38 -45.68 33.28 -32.85
C LYS A 38 -45.83 33.43 -31.33
N ALA A 39 -45.64 34.63 -30.82
CA ALA A 39 -46.16 35.05 -29.51
C ALA A 39 -47.32 36.03 -29.72
N GLY A 40 -48.40 35.85 -28.96
CA GLY A 40 -49.68 36.51 -29.12
C GLY A 40 -49.72 37.96 -28.61
N LYS A 41 -50.39 38.79 -29.41
CA LYS A 41 -51.20 40.00 -29.16
C LYS A 41 -51.10 40.77 -27.83
N GLY A 42 -50.85 42.08 -27.99
CA GLY A 42 -51.16 43.19 -27.07
C GLY A 42 -49.96 44.15 -26.92
N GLU A 43 -49.60 44.94 -27.96
CA GLU A 43 -49.83 46.41 -28.08
C GLU A 43 -49.36 47.20 -26.84
N GLU A 44 -48.37 48.12 -26.87
CA GLU A 44 -48.07 49.19 -27.83
C GLU A 44 -46.54 49.48 -27.96
N GLU A 45 -46.09 49.88 -29.15
CA GLU A 45 -44.89 50.72 -29.38
C GLU A 45 -45.33 52.02 -30.09
N PRO A 46 -44.52 53.12 -30.06
CA PRO A 46 -43.73 53.40 -31.26
C PRO A 46 -42.31 54.01 -31.03
N VAL A 47 -41.31 53.36 -31.65
CA VAL A 47 -40.48 53.86 -32.79
C VAL A 47 -39.51 55.08 -32.61
N PHE A 48 -38.21 54.74 -32.74
CA PHE A 48 -37.07 55.38 -33.46
C PHE A 48 -36.63 56.85 -33.21
N THR A 49 -35.31 57.06 -33.05
CA THR A 49 -34.43 57.64 -34.10
C THR A 49 -32.94 57.63 -33.73
N HIS A 50 -32.13 57.75 -34.78
CA HIS A 50 -30.73 57.37 -34.97
C HIS A 50 -29.67 58.43 -34.56
N SER A 51 -28.46 57.91 -34.32
CA SER A 51 -27.12 58.45 -34.64
C SER A 51 -26.57 59.68 -33.89
N TYR A 52 -25.38 59.52 -33.30
CA TYR A 52 -24.14 60.21 -33.73
C TYR A 52 -22.91 59.61 -33.03
N PHE A 53 -21.97 59.06 -33.79
CA PHE A 53 -20.58 58.83 -33.35
C PHE A 53 -19.89 60.16 -33.08
N PRO A 54 -18.88 60.20 -32.18
CA PRO A 54 -17.54 60.46 -32.71
C PRO A 54 -16.37 59.74 -32.02
N LYS A 55 -15.40 59.39 -32.88
CA LYS A 55 -13.93 59.55 -32.76
C LYS A 55 -13.13 58.67 -31.78
N THR A 56 -12.49 57.67 -32.39
CA THR A 56 -11.04 57.37 -32.36
C THR A 56 -10.29 57.59 -31.03
N ILE A 57 -9.99 56.50 -30.32
CA ILE A 57 -8.86 56.43 -29.38
C ILE A 57 -7.70 55.74 -30.10
N GLN A 58 -6.63 56.51 -30.33
CA GLN A 58 -5.31 55.97 -30.71
C GLN A 58 -4.82 55.07 -29.58
N THR A 59 -4.78 53.76 -29.81
CA THR A 59 -4.09 52.83 -28.92
C THR A 59 -2.59 52.97 -29.14
N SER A 60 -1.89 53.51 -28.14
CA SER A 60 -0.43 53.56 -28.13
C SER A 60 0.14 52.13 -28.14
N LYS A 61 1.30 51.93 -28.75
CA LYS A 61 2.02 50.64 -28.75
C LYS A 61 2.27 50.08 -27.33
N GLN A 62 2.15 50.91 -26.29
CA GLN A 62 2.19 50.48 -24.88
C GLN A 62 0.91 49.76 -24.43
N ALA A 63 -0.28 50.18 -24.89
CA ALA A 63 -1.54 49.51 -24.57
C ALA A 63 -1.61 48.11 -25.20
N VAL A 64 -1.12 47.95 -26.43
CA VAL A 64 -1.03 46.64 -27.10
C VAL A 64 0.00 45.72 -26.41
N ARG A 65 1.11 46.27 -25.93
CA ARG A 65 2.12 45.51 -25.16
C ARG A 65 1.63 45.12 -23.76
N MET A 66 0.86 45.97 -23.08
CA MET A 66 0.20 45.61 -21.82
C MET A 66 -0.89 44.55 -22.03
N LEU A 67 -1.70 44.66 -23.10
CA LEU A 67 -2.72 43.65 -23.40
C LEU A 67 -2.08 42.30 -23.75
N ALA A 68 -0.98 42.31 -24.51
CA ALA A 68 -0.20 41.11 -24.80
C ALA A 68 0.45 40.51 -23.54
N ALA A 69 1.01 41.34 -22.65
CA ALA A 69 1.56 40.88 -21.38
C ALA A 69 0.48 40.31 -20.45
N VAL A 70 -0.71 40.92 -20.40
CA VAL A 70 -1.86 40.42 -19.64
C VAL A 70 -2.41 39.12 -20.25
N LEU A 71 -2.45 38.98 -21.57
CA LEU A 71 -2.84 37.74 -22.25
C LEU A 71 -1.81 36.62 -22.07
N ILE A 72 -0.52 36.94 -22.04
CA ILE A 72 0.55 35.96 -21.77
C ILE A 72 0.49 35.52 -20.30
N VAL A 73 0.30 36.43 -19.36
CA VAL A 73 0.12 36.11 -17.94
C VAL A 73 -1.19 35.35 -17.70
N LEU A 74 -2.29 35.68 -18.38
CA LEU A 74 -3.51 34.87 -18.35
C LEU A 74 -3.30 33.49 -18.95
N SER A 75 -2.56 33.37 -20.06
CA SER A 75 -2.26 32.05 -20.67
C SER A 75 -1.37 31.20 -19.77
N MET A 76 -0.43 31.82 -19.03
CA MET A 76 0.42 31.15 -18.06
C MET A 76 -0.35 30.75 -16.80
N LEU A 77 -1.32 31.55 -16.36
CA LEU A 77 -2.24 31.21 -15.26
C LEU A 77 -3.26 30.13 -15.66
N LEU A 78 -3.74 30.13 -16.90
CA LEU A 78 -4.60 29.06 -17.45
C LEU A 78 -3.82 27.76 -17.72
N SER A 79 -2.50 27.80 -17.91
CA SER A 79 -1.65 26.60 -17.96
C SER A 79 -1.16 26.11 -16.58
N ALA A 80 -1.30 26.94 -15.54
CA ALA A 80 -0.92 26.62 -14.16
C ALA A 80 -2.12 26.25 -13.27
N LEU A 81 -3.34 26.42 -13.75
CA LEU A 81 -4.47 25.65 -13.24
C LEU A 81 -4.25 24.19 -13.67
N PRO A 82 -4.45 23.19 -12.78
CA PRO A 82 -4.51 21.82 -13.25
C PRO A 82 -5.58 21.79 -14.34
N ARG A 83 -5.17 21.57 -15.59
CA ARG A 83 -6.12 21.10 -16.60
C ARG A 83 -6.80 19.92 -15.91
N PRO A 84 -8.15 19.87 -15.82
CA PRO A 84 -8.75 18.59 -15.48
C PRO A 84 -8.11 17.62 -16.47
N VAL A 85 -7.34 16.68 -15.94
CA VAL A 85 -7.03 15.46 -16.68
C VAL A 85 -8.38 15.09 -17.25
N HIS A 86 -8.51 15.06 -18.58
CA HIS A 86 -9.73 14.61 -19.21
C HIS A 86 -10.06 13.30 -18.51
N ALA A 87 -11.05 13.34 -17.62
CA ALA A 87 -11.52 12.18 -16.91
C ALA A 87 -11.93 11.26 -18.03
N ASN A 88 -11.22 10.15 -18.18
CA ASN A 88 -11.60 9.09 -19.10
C ASN A 88 -13.09 8.86 -18.87
N GLY A 89 -13.90 9.27 -19.84
CA GLY A 89 -15.34 9.14 -19.76
C GLY A 89 -15.68 7.65 -19.77
N GLY A 90 -16.43 7.22 -18.76
CA GLY A 90 -17.11 5.93 -18.74
C GLY A 90 -16.77 5.12 -17.50
N ILE A 91 -17.80 4.65 -16.80
CA ILE A 91 -17.67 3.48 -15.92
C ILE A 91 -18.83 2.56 -16.26
N PRO A 92 -18.54 1.42 -16.88
CA PRO A 92 -18.59 0.16 -16.14
C PRO A 92 -17.25 -0.38 -15.60
N SER A 93 -16.10 -0.14 -16.25
CA SER A 93 -14.81 -0.70 -15.80
C SER A 93 -14.16 0.14 -14.70
N ALA A 94 -14.16 1.47 -14.73
CA ALA A 94 -13.44 2.25 -13.70
C ALA A 94 -14.06 2.25 -12.28
N PHE A 95 -15.12 1.48 -12.02
CA PHE A 95 -15.61 1.14 -10.66
C PHE A 95 -15.27 -0.32 -10.33
N LEU A 96 -15.50 -1.23 -11.27
CA LEU A 96 -15.19 -2.65 -11.11
C LEU A 96 -13.67 -2.93 -11.14
N ASP A 97 -12.89 -2.12 -11.86
CA ASP A 97 -11.58 -2.46 -12.45
C ASP A 97 -10.48 -1.41 -12.21
N GLN A 98 -10.58 -0.53 -11.21
CA GLN A 98 -9.47 0.41 -10.96
C GLN A 98 -8.13 -0.33 -10.69
N GLU A 99 -7.05 0.16 -11.30
CA GLU A 99 -5.70 -0.40 -11.20
C GLU A 99 -5.00 0.00 -9.90
N SER A 100 -4.27 -0.94 -9.30
CA SER A 100 -3.34 -0.75 -8.16
C SER A 100 -3.78 0.30 -7.15
N LEU A 101 -4.88 0.02 -6.48
CA LEU A 101 -5.42 0.91 -5.46
C LEU A 101 -4.84 0.57 -4.10
N GLY A 102 -4.65 1.60 -3.28
CA GLY A 102 -4.69 1.36 -1.84
C GLY A 102 -6.04 0.74 -1.52
N TRP A 103 -6.03 -0.42 -0.89
CA TRP A 103 -7.23 -1.11 -0.43
C TRP A 103 -7.04 -1.48 1.03
N ALA A 104 -8.15 -1.74 1.70
CA ALA A 104 -8.20 -2.40 2.99
C ALA A 104 -9.54 -3.11 3.09
N SER A 105 -9.66 -4.09 3.98
CA SER A 105 -10.95 -4.74 4.19
C SER A 105 -11.02 -5.39 5.56
N VAL A 106 -12.24 -5.44 6.10
CA VAL A 106 -12.52 -5.96 7.44
C VAL A 106 -13.69 -6.91 7.39
N ARG A 107 -13.76 -7.83 8.36
CA ARG A 107 -14.79 -8.86 8.45
C ARG A 107 -15.17 -9.11 9.90
N ASN A 108 -16.41 -9.51 10.12
CA ASN A 108 -16.90 -10.00 11.41
C ASN A 108 -16.65 -9.02 12.59
N MET A 109 -16.52 -7.72 12.33
CA MET A 109 -16.29 -6.72 13.36
C MET A 109 -17.57 -6.45 14.12
N SER A 110 -17.45 -6.14 15.42
CA SER A 110 -18.58 -5.58 16.15
C SER A 110 -18.96 -4.22 15.56
N SER A 111 -20.22 -3.84 15.75
CA SER A 111 -20.75 -2.54 15.28
C SER A 111 -19.90 -1.33 15.73
N SER A 112 -19.35 -1.37 16.95
CA SER A 112 -18.51 -0.30 17.51
C SER A 112 -17.07 -0.35 17.01
N ALA A 113 -16.48 -1.54 16.88
CA ALA A 113 -15.14 -1.71 16.32
C ALA A 113 -15.11 -1.25 14.85
N PHE A 114 -16.11 -1.67 14.07
CA PHE A 114 -16.26 -1.22 12.69
C PHE A 114 -16.40 0.30 12.58
N HIS A 115 -17.16 0.94 13.47
CA HIS A 115 -17.31 2.40 13.44
C HIS A 115 -15.97 3.12 13.65
N SER A 116 -15.14 2.63 14.57
CA SER A 116 -13.81 3.20 14.83
C SER A 116 -12.90 3.01 13.62
N TYR A 117 -12.85 1.80 13.07
CA TYR A 117 -12.07 1.48 11.87
C TYR A 117 -12.52 2.30 10.65
N PHE A 118 -13.83 2.45 10.45
CA PHE A 118 -14.41 3.25 9.39
C PHE A 118 -13.96 4.72 9.46
N LEU A 119 -13.95 5.32 10.65
CA LEU A 119 -13.51 6.70 10.84
C LEU A 119 -12.00 6.86 10.57
N ASP A 120 -11.19 5.90 11.01
CA ASP A 120 -9.76 5.88 10.75
C ASP A 120 -9.44 5.74 9.25
N MET A 121 -10.05 4.76 8.57
CA MET A 121 -9.90 4.59 7.12
C MET A 121 -10.34 5.83 6.35
N LYS A 122 -11.47 6.44 6.75
CA LYS A 122 -11.92 7.71 6.17
C LYS A 122 -10.91 8.83 6.37
N ALA A 123 -10.31 8.96 7.56
CA ALA A 123 -9.26 9.94 7.83
C ALA A 123 -8.00 9.71 6.98
N LYS A 124 -7.70 8.44 6.68
CA LYS A 124 -6.61 8.02 5.76
C LYS A 124 -6.95 8.20 4.28
N GLY A 125 -8.12 8.75 3.95
CA GLY A 125 -8.56 9.01 2.59
C GLY A 125 -9.10 7.78 1.85
N TYR A 126 -9.61 6.79 2.58
CA TYR A 126 -10.32 5.64 2.01
C TYR A 126 -11.83 5.85 2.02
N MET A 127 -12.51 5.18 1.10
CA MET A 127 -13.96 5.10 0.97
C MET A 127 -14.40 3.64 1.01
N VAL A 128 -15.56 3.39 1.62
CA VAL A 128 -16.22 2.08 1.52
C VAL A 128 -16.78 1.93 0.10
N VAL A 129 -16.58 0.76 -0.50
CA VAL A 129 -17.13 0.42 -1.83
C VAL A 129 -18.14 -0.72 -1.78
N ASP A 130 -18.14 -1.47 -0.68
CA ASP A 130 -18.94 -2.66 -0.42
C ASP A 130 -19.05 -2.81 1.11
N ILE A 131 -20.24 -3.12 1.62
CA ILE A 131 -20.50 -3.28 3.05
C ILE A 131 -21.42 -4.46 3.36
N GLU A 132 -20.90 -5.39 4.13
CA GLU A 132 -21.65 -6.55 4.60
C GLU A 132 -22.14 -6.40 6.04
N VAL A 133 -23.39 -6.78 6.30
CA VAL A 133 -23.97 -6.69 7.65
C VAL A 133 -24.82 -7.92 8.00
N ASP A 134 -24.35 -8.65 9.00
CA ASP A 134 -24.96 -9.91 9.43
C ASP A 134 -25.42 -9.91 10.89
N GLU A 135 -26.30 -10.85 11.23
CA GLU A 135 -26.50 -11.29 12.61
C GLU A 135 -25.87 -12.67 12.81
N ILE A 136 -24.71 -12.72 13.47
CA ILE A 136 -24.03 -13.98 13.80
C ILE A 136 -24.15 -14.19 15.32
N ASN A 137 -24.78 -15.29 15.72
CA ASN A 137 -25.00 -15.65 17.12
C ASN A 137 -25.69 -14.53 17.93
N GLY A 138 -26.69 -13.86 17.33
CA GLY A 138 -27.45 -12.77 17.97
C GLY A 138 -26.67 -11.46 18.11
N GLN A 139 -25.52 -11.33 17.45
CA GLN A 139 -24.71 -10.10 17.44
C GLN A 139 -24.60 -9.56 16.03
N GLN A 140 -24.79 -8.25 15.88
CA GLN A 140 -24.50 -7.58 14.63
C GLN A 140 -22.99 -7.67 14.32
N ARG A 141 -22.68 -8.16 13.13
CA ARG A 141 -21.35 -8.24 12.57
C ARG A 141 -21.31 -7.40 11.29
N VAL A 142 -20.20 -6.69 11.10
CA VAL A 142 -20.02 -5.81 9.95
C VAL A 142 -18.67 -6.15 9.31
N GLY A 143 -18.65 -6.24 7.99
CA GLY A 143 -17.43 -6.09 7.22
C GLY A 143 -17.61 -5.10 6.08
N ALA A 144 -16.51 -4.80 5.42
CA ALA A 144 -16.51 -3.88 4.31
C ALA A 144 -15.22 -4.00 3.52
N VAL A 145 -15.31 -3.66 2.24
CA VAL A 145 -14.16 -3.38 1.38
C VAL A 145 -13.96 -1.87 1.28
N PHE A 146 -12.73 -1.44 1.52
CA PHE A 146 -12.29 -0.06 1.41
C PHE A 146 -11.34 0.12 0.24
N GLN A 147 -11.48 1.27 -0.40
CA GLN A 147 -10.63 1.70 -1.49
C GLN A 147 -10.13 3.12 -1.23
N ARG A 148 -8.87 3.40 -1.58
CA ARG A 148 -8.32 4.75 -1.50
C ARG A 148 -9.07 5.67 -2.47
N ASN A 149 -9.60 6.77 -1.96
CA ASN A 149 -10.34 7.77 -2.72
C ASN A 149 -9.36 8.71 -3.44
N THR A 150 -8.85 8.25 -4.58
CA THR A 150 -7.76 8.92 -5.32
C THR A 150 -8.21 10.16 -6.10
N ASP A 151 -9.49 10.23 -6.50
CA ASP A 151 -10.04 11.37 -7.22
C ASP A 151 -10.83 12.34 -6.32
N GLY A 152 -10.93 12.03 -5.03
CA GLY A 152 -11.60 12.86 -4.04
C GLY A 152 -13.10 12.98 -4.27
N ARG A 153 -13.75 11.99 -4.89
CA ARG A 153 -15.21 11.97 -5.07
C ARG A 153 -15.95 11.87 -3.75
N GLY A 154 -17.12 12.50 -3.69
CA GLY A 154 -18.03 12.36 -2.56
C GLY A 154 -18.52 10.91 -2.45
N TRP A 155 -18.72 10.44 -1.22
CA TRP A 155 -19.29 9.12 -0.96
C TRP A 155 -20.06 9.11 0.38
N ALA A 156 -20.93 8.13 0.56
CA ALA A 156 -21.66 7.90 1.79
C ALA A 156 -21.94 6.41 1.99
N SER A 157 -21.92 5.94 3.24
CA SER A 157 -22.36 4.60 3.61
C SER A 157 -23.30 4.71 4.81
N TRP A 158 -24.41 3.98 4.75
CA TRP A 158 -25.41 3.92 5.83
C TRP A 158 -25.83 2.47 6.06
N ARG A 159 -26.13 2.15 7.31
CA ARG A 159 -26.64 0.84 7.75
C ARG A 159 -27.70 1.01 8.83
N ASN A 160 -28.34 -0.09 9.19
CA ASN A 160 -29.44 -0.19 10.16
C ASN A 160 -30.65 0.66 9.76
N LEU A 161 -30.91 0.80 8.46
CA LEU A 161 -32.05 1.57 7.95
C LEU A 161 -33.29 0.69 7.85
N THR A 162 -34.44 1.18 8.30
CA THR A 162 -35.73 0.62 7.88
C THR A 162 -35.96 0.83 6.39
N SER A 163 -36.92 0.13 5.80
CA SER A 163 -37.22 0.31 4.37
C SER A 163 -37.55 1.76 3.99
N ALA A 164 -38.28 2.48 4.85
CA ALA A 164 -38.63 3.88 4.64
C ALA A 164 -37.43 4.82 4.76
N GLU A 165 -36.56 4.60 5.75
CA GLU A 165 -35.34 5.37 5.93
C GLU A 165 -34.35 5.15 4.78
N PHE A 166 -34.21 3.91 4.30
CA PHE A 166 -33.42 3.61 3.12
C PHE A 166 -33.94 4.36 1.89
N SER A 167 -35.25 4.33 1.64
CA SER A 167 -35.85 5.08 0.53
C SER A 167 -35.61 6.59 0.67
N ALA A 168 -35.67 7.15 1.89
CA ALA A 168 -35.35 8.55 2.13
C ALA A 168 -33.88 8.88 1.82
N LYS A 169 -32.93 8.01 2.21
CA LYS A 169 -31.51 8.15 1.85
C LYS A 169 -31.29 8.02 0.35
N TRP A 170 -31.97 7.08 -0.30
CA TRP A 170 -31.91 6.90 -1.74
C TRP A 170 -32.33 8.16 -2.49
N HIS A 171 -33.47 8.77 -2.12
CA HIS A 171 -33.93 10.03 -2.73
C HIS A 171 -32.94 11.17 -2.45
N HIS A 172 -32.51 11.33 -1.21
CA HIS A 172 -31.55 12.35 -0.82
C HIS A 172 -30.25 12.30 -1.62
N TYR A 173 -29.62 11.13 -1.71
CA TYR A 173 -28.36 10.98 -2.44
C TYR A 173 -28.54 11.08 -3.95
N LYS A 174 -29.63 10.57 -4.50
CA LYS A 174 -29.96 10.77 -5.91
C LYS A 174 -30.09 12.25 -6.26
N ASP A 175 -30.79 13.03 -5.43
CA ASP A 175 -31.00 14.47 -5.65
C ASP A 175 -29.68 15.26 -5.52
N LEU A 176 -28.72 14.76 -4.74
CA LEU A 176 -27.36 15.29 -4.67
C LEU A 176 -26.45 14.85 -5.82
N GLY A 177 -26.93 14.05 -6.77
CA GLY A 177 -26.13 13.55 -7.89
C GLY A 177 -25.24 12.34 -7.55
N TYR A 178 -25.60 11.56 -6.54
CA TYR A 178 -24.91 10.31 -6.19
C TYR A 178 -25.67 9.12 -6.78
N ARG A 179 -24.96 8.00 -6.96
CA ARG A 179 -25.53 6.70 -7.33
C ARG A 179 -25.27 5.67 -6.24
N LEU A 180 -26.24 4.79 -6.03
CA LEU A 180 -26.05 3.60 -5.22
C LEU A 180 -25.11 2.64 -5.96
N ILE A 181 -24.17 2.02 -5.24
CA ILE A 181 -23.19 1.09 -5.82
C ILE A 181 -23.24 -0.29 -5.18
N ASP A 182 -23.79 -0.38 -3.97
CA ASP A 182 -23.82 -1.58 -3.14
C ASP A 182 -24.98 -1.45 -2.13
N GLN A 183 -25.63 -2.56 -1.76
CA GLN A 183 -26.88 -2.55 -1.01
C GLN A 183 -27.25 -3.89 -0.39
N GLU A 184 -27.32 -3.87 0.95
CA GLU A 184 -27.65 -5.05 1.75
C GLU A 184 -29.07 -5.13 2.28
N ALA A 185 -29.54 -6.37 2.49
CA ALA A 185 -30.82 -6.67 3.12
C ALA A 185 -30.77 -7.79 4.18
N TYR A 186 -30.52 -7.41 5.43
CA TYR A 186 -30.33 -8.33 6.56
C TYR A 186 -31.41 -8.22 7.64
N VAL A 187 -31.39 -9.16 8.60
CA VAL A 187 -32.28 -9.21 9.76
C VAL A 187 -31.47 -9.02 11.03
N LEU A 188 -31.86 -8.05 11.86
CA LEU A 188 -31.36 -7.88 13.22
C LEU A 188 -32.50 -7.99 14.22
N ASN A 189 -32.36 -8.85 15.23
CA ASN A 189 -33.35 -9.08 16.29
C ASN A 189 -34.75 -9.34 15.72
N GLY A 190 -34.84 -10.15 14.67
CA GLY A 190 -36.09 -10.48 13.99
C GLY A 190 -36.71 -9.38 13.13
N LYS A 191 -36.04 -8.21 12.99
CA LYS A 191 -36.50 -7.10 12.16
C LYS A 191 -35.57 -6.90 10.96
N ARG A 192 -36.17 -6.67 9.79
CA ARG A 192 -35.43 -6.40 8.55
C ARG A 192 -34.89 -4.98 8.51
N TYR A 193 -33.63 -4.85 8.13
CA TYR A 193 -32.90 -3.62 7.91
C TYR A 193 -32.21 -3.64 6.55
N TYR A 194 -31.68 -2.48 6.18
CA TYR A 194 -30.94 -2.28 4.94
C TYR A 194 -29.67 -1.49 5.20
N ALA A 195 -28.62 -1.78 4.44
CA ALA A 195 -27.45 -0.92 4.29
C ALA A 195 -27.28 -0.52 2.83
N GLY A 196 -26.50 0.52 2.58
CA GLY A 196 -26.14 0.90 1.22
C GLY A 196 -24.95 1.83 1.18
N VAL A 197 -24.28 1.80 0.04
CA VAL A 197 -23.14 2.65 -0.28
C VAL A 197 -23.49 3.50 -1.49
N TRP A 198 -23.26 4.81 -1.38
CA TRP A 198 -23.47 5.80 -2.43
C TRP A 198 -22.16 6.48 -2.79
N MET A 199 -22.01 6.78 -4.06
CA MET A 199 -20.86 7.46 -4.62
C MET A 199 -21.31 8.61 -5.52
N GLU A 200 -20.62 9.75 -5.47
CA GLU A 200 -20.85 10.89 -6.36
C GLU A 200 -20.76 10.42 -7.82
N ASN A 201 -21.83 10.60 -8.58
CA ASN A 201 -21.95 10.11 -9.95
C ASN A 201 -21.34 11.12 -10.93
N ARG A 202 -20.03 11.35 -10.81
CA ARG A 202 -19.27 12.30 -11.63
C ARG A 202 -19.33 11.98 -13.13
N GLU A 203 -19.50 10.70 -13.45
CA GLU A 203 -19.63 10.21 -14.82
C GLU A 203 -21.01 10.50 -15.44
N ALA A 204 -21.98 10.99 -14.64
CA ALA A 204 -23.35 11.24 -15.05
C ALA A 204 -24.03 10.02 -15.68
N LEU A 205 -23.71 8.82 -15.20
CA LEU A 205 -24.27 7.57 -15.70
C LEU A 205 -25.74 7.48 -15.33
N ALA A 206 -26.59 7.10 -16.29
CA ALA A 206 -27.94 6.69 -15.95
C ALA A 206 -27.87 5.42 -15.09
N TRP A 207 -28.62 5.40 -14.00
CA TRP A 207 -28.62 4.29 -13.05
C TRP A 207 -30.00 4.09 -12.46
N ALA A 208 -30.24 2.91 -11.91
CA ALA A 208 -31.45 2.59 -11.17
C ALA A 208 -31.17 1.52 -10.13
N SER A 209 -31.94 1.50 -9.05
CA SER A 209 -31.97 0.34 -8.17
C SER A 209 -33.40 -0.01 -7.79
N TRP A 210 -33.61 -1.27 -7.46
CA TRP A 210 -34.90 -1.82 -7.08
C TRP A 210 -34.71 -2.71 -5.87
N ARG A 211 -35.66 -2.68 -4.95
CA ARG A 211 -35.71 -3.54 -3.76
C ARG A 211 -37.06 -4.20 -3.64
N ASN A 212 -37.11 -5.29 -2.88
CA ASN A 212 -38.34 -6.00 -2.53
C ASN A 212 -39.12 -6.49 -3.77
N LEU A 213 -38.41 -6.91 -4.81
CA LEU A 213 -39.01 -7.46 -6.03
C LEU A 213 -39.44 -8.91 -5.80
N THR A 214 -40.62 -9.28 -6.27
CA THR A 214 -40.94 -10.71 -6.49
C THR A 214 -40.07 -11.28 -7.61
N SER A 215 -40.02 -12.61 -7.74
CA SER A 215 -39.27 -13.24 -8.82
C SER A 215 -39.75 -12.80 -10.23
N SER A 216 -41.05 -12.58 -10.41
CA SER A 216 -41.60 -12.10 -11.70
C SER A 216 -41.22 -10.65 -11.96
N GLN A 217 -41.34 -9.78 -10.96
CA GLN A 217 -40.96 -8.37 -11.07
C GLN A 217 -39.46 -8.22 -11.34
N PHE A 218 -38.62 -9.04 -10.72
CA PHE A 218 -37.20 -9.08 -11.04
C PHE A 218 -36.97 -9.43 -12.51
N SER A 219 -37.62 -10.48 -13.03
CA SER A 219 -37.46 -10.89 -14.43
C SER A 219 -37.91 -9.80 -15.42
N GLU A 220 -38.99 -9.08 -15.11
CA GLU A 220 -39.45 -7.93 -15.91
C GLU A 220 -38.42 -6.80 -15.92
N LYS A 221 -37.89 -6.42 -14.75
CA LYS A 221 -36.85 -5.38 -14.64
C LYS A 221 -35.56 -5.80 -15.33
N PHE A 222 -35.13 -7.04 -15.11
CA PHE A 222 -33.95 -7.62 -15.76
C PHE A 222 -34.03 -7.49 -17.28
N GLN A 223 -35.14 -7.91 -17.89
CA GLN A 223 -35.33 -7.83 -19.33
C GLN A 223 -35.32 -6.38 -19.81
N TYR A 224 -36.03 -5.48 -19.12
CA TYR A 224 -36.04 -4.05 -19.45
C TYR A 224 -34.65 -3.43 -19.43
N TYR A 225 -33.89 -3.59 -18.35
CA TYR A 225 -32.57 -2.98 -18.22
C TYR A 225 -31.55 -3.56 -19.18
N LYS A 226 -31.60 -4.88 -19.40
CA LYS A 226 -30.80 -5.56 -20.43
C LYS A 226 -31.07 -5.00 -21.82
N ASP A 227 -32.33 -4.91 -22.24
CA ASP A 227 -32.71 -4.40 -23.57
C ASP A 227 -32.38 -2.91 -23.75
N ASN A 228 -32.31 -2.17 -22.64
CA ASN A 228 -31.95 -0.75 -22.65
C ASN A 228 -30.46 -0.50 -22.40
N GLY A 229 -29.60 -1.52 -22.49
CA GLY A 229 -28.15 -1.38 -22.44
C GLY A 229 -27.60 -0.99 -21.07
N TYR A 230 -28.19 -1.52 -19.99
CA TYR A 230 -27.65 -1.43 -18.64
C TYR A 230 -26.91 -2.74 -18.27
N ILE A 231 -26.05 -2.65 -17.26
CA ILE A 231 -25.33 -3.75 -16.63
C ILE A 231 -25.66 -3.75 -15.13
N PRO A 232 -25.90 -4.92 -14.50
CA PRO A 232 -26.07 -4.99 -13.06
C PRO A 232 -24.70 -4.88 -12.37
N VAL A 233 -24.67 -4.26 -11.19
CA VAL A 233 -23.43 -4.08 -10.41
C VAL A 233 -23.51 -4.66 -9.00
N ASP A 234 -24.72 -4.96 -8.54
CA ASP A 234 -25.04 -5.52 -7.22
C ASP A 234 -26.38 -6.29 -7.32
N VAL A 235 -26.50 -7.48 -6.71
CA VAL A 235 -27.74 -8.26 -6.66
C VAL A 235 -27.94 -9.02 -5.36
N GLU A 236 -29.09 -8.78 -4.75
CA GLU A 236 -29.48 -9.36 -3.46
C GLU A 236 -30.61 -10.39 -3.58
N GLY A 237 -30.60 -11.41 -2.74
CA GLY A 237 -31.74 -12.28 -2.50
C GLY A 237 -32.03 -12.47 -1.01
N TYR A 238 -33.29 -12.35 -0.58
CA TYR A 238 -33.58 -12.52 0.84
C TYR A 238 -34.98 -13.03 1.13
N PRO A 239 -35.14 -13.80 2.23
CA PRO A 239 -36.45 -14.31 2.62
C PRO A 239 -37.33 -13.20 3.20
N MET A 240 -38.56 -13.08 2.71
CA MET A 240 -39.56 -12.15 3.21
C MET A 240 -40.97 -12.77 3.17
N ALA A 241 -41.58 -12.89 4.35
CA ALA A 241 -42.97 -13.36 4.53
C ALA A 241 -43.28 -14.68 3.76
N GLY A 242 -42.40 -15.68 3.87
CA GLY A 242 -42.58 -16.99 3.23
C GLY A 242 -42.27 -17.04 1.73
N SER A 243 -41.62 -16.00 1.18
CA SER A 243 -41.18 -15.97 -0.22
C SER A 243 -39.84 -15.26 -0.36
N THR A 244 -39.06 -15.59 -1.38
CA THR A 244 -37.81 -14.85 -1.68
C THR A 244 -38.14 -13.52 -2.36
N ARG A 245 -37.41 -12.49 -1.98
CA ARG A 245 -37.41 -11.15 -2.60
C ARG A 245 -36.01 -10.85 -3.12
N TYR A 246 -35.95 -9.95 -4.08
CA TYR A 246 -34.70 -9.58 -4.73
C TYR A 246 -34.52 -8.07 -4.71
N SER A 247 -33.27 -7.65 -4.66
CA SER A 247 -32.87 -6.29 -5.00
C SER A 247 -31.79 -6.32 -6.08
N VAL A 248 -31.61 -5.22 -6.81
CA VAL A 248 -30.60 -5.13 -7.87
C VAL A 248 -30.28 -3.67 -8.17
N VAL A 249 -29.00 -3.38 -8.41
CA VAL A 249 -28.51 -2.08 -8.87
C VAL A 249 -28.04 -2.19 -10.32
N TRP A 250 -28.46 -1.23 -11.15
CA TRP A 250 -28.19 -1.15 -12.58
C TRP A 250 -27.49 0.16 -12.92
N VAL A 251 -26.50 0.10 -13.80
CA VAL A 251 -25.79 1.26 -14.36
C VAL A 251 -25.77 1.16 -15.88
N LYS A 252 -25.81 2.29 -16.58
CA LYS A 252 -25.72 2.32 -18.05
C LYS A 252 -24.39 1.72 -18.50
N ASN A 253 -24.43 0.73 -19.38
CA ASN A 253 -23.24 0.07 -19.90
C ASN A 253 -22.61 0.88 -21.05
N THR A 254 -21.93 1.98 -20.72
CA THR A 254 -21.32 2.88 -21.71
C THR A 254 -20.12 2.29 -22.43
N GLU A 255 -19.48 1.26 -21.86
CA GLU A 255 -18.30 0.60 -22.43
C GLU A 255 -18.65 -0.63 -23.29
N GLY A 256 -19.91 -1.04 -23.31
CA GLY A 256 -20.35 -2.21 -24.06
C GLY A 256 -19.77 -3.53 -23.54
N LEU A 257 -19.45 -3.63 -22.24
CA LEU A 257 -18.92 -4.85 -21.64
C LEU A 257 -19.94 -5.99 -21.77
N SER A 258 -19.49 -7.17 -22.18
CA SER A 258 -20.32 -8.37 -22.09
C SER A 258 -20.49 -8.78 -20.62
N TRP A 259 -21.68 -9.22 -20.24
CA TRP A 259 -21.97 -9.63 -18.87
C TRP A 259 -22.96 -10.80 -18.79
N LYS A 260 -23.04 -11.44 -17.62
CA LYS A 260 -24.01 -12.48 -17.27
C LYS A 260 -24.49 -12.23 -15.83
N LEU A 261 -25.79 -12.42 -15.59
CA LEU A 261 -26.34 -12.51 -14.24
C LEU A 261 -27.14 -13.80 -14.17
N TRP A 262 -26.88 -14.59 -13.14
CA TRP A 262 -27.66 -15.78 -12.84
C TRP A 262 -28.11 -15.72 -11.38
N ARG A 263 -29.27 -16.31 -11.10
CA ARG A 263 -29.88 -16.34 -9.77
C ARG A 263 -30.69 -17.61 -9.58
N ASN A 264 -31.00 -17.93 -8.33
CA ASN A 264 -31.73 -19.13 -7.92
C ASN A 264 -31.01 -20.41 -8.33
N LEU A 265 -29.68 -20.39 -8.38
CA LEU A 265 -28.90 -21.56 -8.70
C LEU A 265 -28.71 -22.39 -7.44
N THR A 266 -28.80 -23.71 -7.55
CA THR A 266 -28.22 -24.61 -6.56
C THR A 266 -26.69 -24.46 -6.55
N SER A 267 -26.02 -24.97 -5.51
CA SER A 267 -24.54 -24.98 -5.45
C SER A 267 -23.91 -25.65 -6.67
N ALA A 268 -24.52 -26.73 -7.19
CA ALA A 268 -24.02 -27.44 -8.37
C ALA A 268 -24.16 -26.61 -9.64
N GLU A 269 -25.35 -26.04 -9.89
CA GLU A 269 -25.59 -25.18 -11.06
C GLU A 269 -24.72 -23.92 -11.03
N PHE A 270 -24.47 -23.35 -9.84
CA PHE A 270 -23.56 -22.22 -9.70
C PHE A 270 -22.13 -22.59 -10.10
N SER A 271 -21.63 -23.74 -9.64
CA SER A 271 -20.31 -24.26 -10.07
C SER A 271 -20.23 -24.47 -11.58
N GLU A 272 -21.30 -24.97 -12.21
CA GLU A 272 -21.34 -25.12 -13.67
C GLU A 272 -21.21 -23.77 -14.39
N LYS A 273 -21.90 -22.72 -13.91
CA LYS A 273 -21.77 -21.36 -14.46
C LYS A 273 -20.38 -20.79 -14.24
N PHE A 274 -19.82 -20.96 -13.04
CA PHE A 274 -18.45 -20.52 -12.75
C PHE A 274 -17.45 -21.15 -13.72
N GLN A 275 -17.48 -22.49 -13.88
CA GLN A 275 -16.58 -23.18 -14.81
C GLN A 275 -16.77 -22.75 -16.27
N ALA A 276 -18.00 -22.47 -16.68
CA ALA A 276 -18.30 -22.00 -18.03
C ALA A 276 -17.78 -20.58 -18.33
N TYR A 277 -17.60 -19.73 -17.31
CA TYR A 277 -17.28 -18.32 -17.51
C TYR A 277 -15.89 -17.91 -17.06
N LYS A 278 -15.22 -18.68 -16.19
CA LYS A 278 -14.00 -18.24 -15.48
C LYS A 278 -12.84 -17.79 -16.38
N ASP A 279 -12.80 -18.30 -17.62
CA ASP A 279 -11.72 -18.01 -18.58
C ASP A 279 -12.01 -16.79 -19.47
N THR A 280 -13.25 -16.26 -19.47
CA THR A 280 -13.67 -15.12 -20.32
C THR A 280 -14.26 -13.96 -19.51
N TYR A 281 -14.89 -14.26 -18.39
CA TYR A 281 -15.50 -13.29 -17.48
C TYR A 281 -14.85 -13.40 -16.11
N ARG A 282 -14.95 -12.33 -15.33
CA ARG A 282 -14.68 -12.33 -13.89
C ARG A 282 -15.97 -12.10 -13.13
N MET A 283 -16.07 -12.64 -11.92
CA MET A 283 -17.14 -12.26 -11.02
C MET A 283 -16.87 -10.90 -10.38
N VAL A 284 -17.94 -10.16 -10.14
CA VAL A 284 -17.90 -8.87 -9.44
C VAL A 284 -18.82 -8.82 -8.23
N ASP A 285 -19.69 -9.82 -8.10
CA ASP A 285 -20.71 -9.94 -7.06
C ASP A 285 -21.12 -11.43 -6.98
N VAL A 286 -21.25 -11.94 -5.76
CA VAL A 286 -21.77 -13.26 -5.39
C VAL A 286 -22.72 -13.06 -4.23
N GLU A 287 -23.86 -13.74 -4.26
CA GLU A 287 -24.89 -13.61 -3.22
C GLU A 287 -25.48 -15.00 -2.91
N SER A 288 -25.90 -15.22 -1.66
CA SER A 288 -26.34 -16.49 -1.12
C SER A 288 -27.56 -16.39 -0.20
N TYR A 289 -28.67 -17.02 -0.59
CA TYR A 289 -29.94 -16.91 0.12
C TYR A 289 -30.76 -18.20 0.15
N VAL A 290 -31.61 -18.32 1.17
CA VAL A 290 -32.53 -19.44 1.31
C VAL A 290 -33.81 -19.19 0.50
N ARG A 291 -34.13 -20.12 -0.40
CA ARG A 291 -35.35 -20.13 -1.20
C ARG A 291 -35.96 -21.52 -1.14
N ASP A 292 -37.27 -21.59 -0.85
CA ASP A 292 -38.02 -22.85 -0.76
C ASP A 292 -37.39 -23.89 0.21
N GLY A 293 -36.65 -23.41 1.22
CA GLY A 293 -35.96 -24.25 2.22
C GLY A 293 -34.56 -24.73 1.79
N GLU A 294 -34.08 -24.36 0.60
CA GLU A 294 -32.78 -24.73 0.07
C GLU A 294 -31.85 -23.51 -0.06
N GLN A 295 -30.54 -23.73 0.05
CA GLN A 295 -29.55 -22.69 -0.20
C GLN A 295 -29.40 -22.47 -1.70
N ASN A 296 -29.58 -21.23 -2.13
CA ASN A 296 -29.42 -20.80 -3.52
C ASN A 296 -28.41 -19.67 -3.63
N TYR A 297 -27.90 -19.49 -4.85
CA TYR A 297 -26.87 -18.51 -5.15
C TYR A 297 -27.28 -17.63 -6.33
N ALA A 298 -26.81 -16.39 -6.31
CA ALA A 298 -26.79 -15.47 -7.42
C ALA A 298 -25.36 -14.96 -7.66
N GLY A 299 -25.12 -14.41 -8.84
CA GLY A 299 -23.84 -13.77 -9.12
C GLY A 299 -23.84 -13.01 -10.43
N ILE A 300 -22.91 -12.06 -10.52
CA ILE A 300 -22.69 -11.20 -11.67
C ILE A 300 -21.30 -11.45 -12.25
N TRP A 301 -21.25 -11.79 -13.54
CA TRP A 301 -20.02 -11.95 -14.30
C TRP A 301 -19.89 -10.83 -15.34
N VAL A 302 -18.72 -10.22 -15.43
CA VAL A 302 -18.39 -9.17 -16.40
C VAL A 302 -17.15 -9.58 -17.18
N GLU A 303 -17.12 -9.29 -18.48
CA GLU A 303 -16.03 -9.62 -19.40
C GLU A 303 -14.67 -9.18 -18.85
N ASN A 304 -13.72 -10.12 -18.69
CA ASN A 304 -12.41 -9.88 -18.10
C ASN A 304 -11.44 -9.22 -19.09
N LYS A 305 -11.80 -8.02 -19.55
CA LYS A 305 -11.12 -7.30 -20.63
C LYS A 305 -9.67 -6.92 -20.30
N ASP A 306 -9.34 -6.72 -19.02
CA ASP A 306 -7.98 -6.38 -18.57
C ASP A 306 -7.08 -7.61 -18.36
N GLY A 307 -7.63 -8.82 -18.44
CA GLY A 307 -6.89 -10.07 -18.26
C GLY A 307 -6.33 -10.28 -16.86
N ARG A 308 -6.74 -9.51 -15.85
CA ARG A 308 -6.23 -9.69 -14.48
C ARG A 308 -6.66 -11.03 -13.91
N ALA A 309 -5.77 -11.64 -13.14
CA ALA A 309 -6.11 -12.82 -12.38
C ALA A 309 -7.17 -12.48 -11.32
N TRP A 310 -8.09 -13.42 -11.11
CA TRP A 310 -9.12 -13.33 -10.09
C TRP A 310 -9.46 -14.73 -9.60
N GLN A 311 -10.09 -14.81 -8.43
CA GLN A 311 -10.51 -16.07 -7.82
C GLN A 311 -11.84 -15.86 -7.12
N GLU A 312 -12.65 -16.92 -7.06
CA GLU A 312 -13.82 -17.00 -6.21
C GLU A 312 -13.73 -18.29 -5.41
N TRP A 313 -14.15 -18.21 -4.15
CA TRP A 313 -14.25 -19.35 -3.26
C TRP A 313 -15.52 -19.18 -2.43
N ARG A 314 -16.20 -20.29 -2.17
CA ARG A 314 -17.49 -20.33 -1.45
C ARG A 314 -17.63 -21.57 -0.61
N ASP A 315 -18.68 -21.60 0.22
CA ASP A 315 -19.00 -22.67 1.15
C ASP A 315 -17.90 -22.96 2.19
N MET A 316 -17.03 -21.98 2.46
CA MET A 316 -15.96 -22.09 3.45
C MET A 316 -16.49 -21.92 4.87
N THR A 317 -15.88 -22.61 5.83
CA THR A 317 -15.98 -22.24 7.26
C THR A 317 -15.31 -20.89 7.52
N ALA A 318 -15.57 -20.27 8.68
CA ALA A 318 -14.93 -19.02 9.08
C ALA A 318 -13.38 -19.13 9.09
N LYS A 319 -12.84 -20.27 9.51
CA LYS A 319 -11.39 -20.53 9.52
C LYS A 319 -10.84 -20.64 8.09
N GLU A 320 -11.45 -21.46 7.24
CA GLU A 320 -11.01 -21.62 5.84
C GLU A 320 -11.03 -20.29 5.09
N TYR A 321 -12.07 -19.47 5.30
CA TYR A 321 -12.18 -18.15 4.70
C TYR A 321 -11.08 -17.21 5.20
N SER A 322 -10.87 -17.16 6.52
CA SER A 322 -9.81 -16.35 7.13
C SER A 322 -8.43 -16.74 6.61
N ASP A 323 -8.14 -18.04 6.51
CA ASP A 323 -6.88 -18.56 5.99
C ASP A 323 -6.73 -18.23 4.50
N LYS A 324 -7.79 -18.40 3.71
CA LYS A 324 -7.80 -18.08 2.27
C LYS A 324 -7.54 -16.60 2.02
N TRP A 325 -8.18 -15.74 2.79
CA TRP A 325 -8.01 -14.30 2.73
C TRP A 325 -6.56 -13.88 2.96
N LEU A 326 -5.94 -14.38 4.04
CA LEU A 326 -4.55 -14.07 4.38
C LEU A 326 -3.57 -14.55 3.30
N GLN A 327 -3.81 -15.76 2.77
CA GLN A 327 -3.02 -16.32 1.65
C GLN A 327 -3.13 -15.47 0.38
N LEU A 328 -4.35 -15.02 0.04
CA LEU A 328 -4.59 -14.24 -1.18
C LEU A 328 -4.07 -12.80 -1.05
N ARG A 329 -4.15 -12.19 0.13
CA ARG A 329 -3.49 -10.90 0.43
C ARG A 329 -1.99 -10.98 0.15
N ASP A 330 -1.32 -11.97 0.74
CA ASP A 330 0.12 -12.18 0.55
C ASP A 330 0.44 -12.44 -0.93
N ALA A 331 -0.38 -13.25 -1.61
CA ALA A 331 -0.21 -13.50 -3.04
C ALA A 331 -0.45 -12.27 -3.93
N GLY A 332 -0.98 -11.17 -3.40
CA GLY A 332 -1.24 -9.92 -4.12
C GLY A 332 -2.62 -9.84 -4.75
N TYR A 333 -3.63 -10.37 -4.05
CA TYR A 333 -5.04 -10.17 -4.37
C TYR A 333 -5.69 -9.29 -3.31
N ARG A 334 -6.68 -8.51 -3.73
CA ARG A 334 -7.62 -7.80 -2.85
C ARG A 334 -8.99 -8.45 -2.93
N VAL A 335 -9.77 -8.34 -1.87
CA VAL A 335 -11.18 -8.73 -1.87
C VAL A 335 -11.96 -7.69 -2.66
N VAL A 336 -12.91 -8.14 -3.46
CA VAL A 336 -13.82 -7.29 -4.23
C VAL A 336 -15.20 -7.32 -3.62
N ASP A 337 -15.60 -8.49 -3.14
CA ASP A 337 -16.93 -8.78 -2.62
C ASP A 337 -16.84 -10.02 -1.70
N TYR A 338 -17.71 -10.12 -0.70
CA TYR A 338 -17.77 -11.26 0.19
C TYR A 338 -19.12 -11.48 0.85
N GLU A 339 -19.40 -12.72 1.21
CA GLU A 339 -20.71 -13.13 1.73
C GLU A 339 -20.63 -13.97 3.00
N VAL A 340 -21.64 -13.85 3.85
CA VAL A 340 -21.85 -14.73 5.01
C VAL A 340 -23.28 -15.25 5.05
N TYR A 341 -23.43 -16.57 5.05
CA TYR A 341 -24.76 -17.18 4.98
C TYR A 341 -24.88 -18.44 5.85
N PRO A 342 -26.05 -18.69 6.47
CA PRO A 342 -26.28 -19.88 7.27
C PRO A 342 -26.45 -21.12 6.39
N LYS A 343 -25.66 -22.17 6.64
CA LYS A 343 -25.75 -23.46 5.93
C LYS A 343 -25.17 -24.61 6.78
N ASP A 344 -25.85 -25.76 6.80
CA ASP A 344 -25.42 -26.99 7.49
C ASP A 344 -25.08 -26.82 8.99
N GLY A 345 -25.93 -26.12 9.75
CA GLY A 345 -25.76 -25.97 11.20
C GLY A 345 -24.68 -24.96 11.63
N GLY A 346 -24.15 -24.17 10.70
CA GLY A 346 -23.22 -23.07 10.96
C GLY A 346 -23.27 -21.99 9.89
N TYR A 347 -22.37 -21.02 9.97
CA TYR A 347 -22.20 -19.99 8.94
C TYR A 347 -21.13 -20.42 7.93
N ARG A 348 -21.40 -20.13 6.67
CA ARG A 348 -20.49 -20.30 5.54
C ARG A 348 -20.16 -18.96 4.92
N TYR A 349 -19.01 -18.92 4.26
CA TYR A 349 -18.45 -17.71 3.70
C TYR A 349 -18.16 -17.92 2.21
N ALA A 350 -18.40 -16.89 1.42
CA ALA A 350 -17.91 -16.77 0.05
C ALA A 350 -17.13 -15.46 -0.14
N GLY A 351 -16.31 -15.40 -1.18
CA GLY A 351 -15.57 -14.20 -1.50
C GLY A 351 -15.03 -14.21 -2.92
N ILE A 352 -14.86 -13.01 -3.44
CA ILE A 352 -14.25 -12.74 -4.73
C ILE A 352 -12.97 -11.96 -4.48
N TRP A 353 -11.87 -12.46 -5.06
CA TRP A 353 -10.56 -11.84 -4.99
C TRP A 353 -10.08 -11.46 -6.37
N ARG A 354 -9.41 -10.33 -6.46
CA ARG A 354 -8.82 -9.86 -7.71
C ARG A 354 -7.39 -9.44 -7.52
N GLN A 355 -6.56 -9.72 -8.52
CA GLN A 355 -5.18 -9.30 -8.56
C GLN A 355 -5.06 -7.79 -8.29
N ASN A 356 -4.28 -7.48 -7.25
CA ASN A 356 -3.92 -6.15 -6.82
C ASN A 356 -2.39 -6.05 -6.75
N GLY A 357 -1.79 -5.66 -7.86
CA GLY A 357 -0.35 -5.55 -8.03
C GLY A 357 0.26 -6.68 -8.86
N ILE A 358 1.59 -6.74 -8.87
CA ILE A 358 2.36 -7.59 -9.79
C ILE A 358 2.62 -9.00 -9.25
N ARG A 359 2.42 -9.24 -7.95
CA ARG A 359 2.80 -10.51 -7.28
C ARG A 359 2.15 -11.75 -7.90
N PRO A 360 0.84 -11.77 -8.24
CA PRO A 360 0.22 -12.96 -8.83
C PRO A 360 0.84 -13.36 -10.18
N SER A 361 1.29 -12.37 -10.95
CA SER A 361 1.83 -12.52 -12.30
C SER A 361 3.36 -12.45 -12.36
N TRP A 362 4.05 -12.42 -11.22
CA TRP A 362 5.50 -12.33 -11.22
C TRP A 362 6.13 -13.62 -11.80
N PRO A 363 6.96 -13.56 -12.86
CA PRO A 363 7.38 -14.74 -13.61
C PRO A 363 8.09 -15.83 -12.78
N LEU A 364 8.81 -15.44 -11.73
CA LEU A 364 9.56 -16.37 -10.87
C LEU A 364 8.75 -16.93 -9.70
N LYS A 365 7.49 -16.53 -9.54
CA LYS A 365 6.65 -16.93 -8.41
C LYS A 365 6.65 -18.44 -8.20
N ASN A 366 6.40 -19.21 -9.26
CA ASN A 366 6.32 -20.67 -9.17
C ASN A 366 7.68 -21.31 -8.86
N ASN A 367 8.78 -20.78 -9.40
CA ASN A 367 10.14 -21.25 -9.10
C ASN A 367 10.48 -21.03 -7.62
N VAL A 368 10.17 -19.86 -7.08
CA VAL A 368 10.35 -19.54 -5.66
C VAL A 368 9.45 -20.41 -4.79
N ASP A 369 8.18 -20.57 -5.15
CA ASP A 369 7.24 -21.43 -4.43
C ASP A 369 7.74 -22.88 -4.31
N SER A 370 8.20 -23.47 -5.43
CA SER A 370 8.72 -24.83 -5.44
C SER A 370 10.02 -24.97 -4.63
N LEU A 371 10.91 -23.99 -4.72
CA LEU A 371 12.15 -23.97 -3.95
C LEU A 371 11.87 -23.94 -2.45
N LEU A 372 11.03 -23.01 -2.01
CA LEU A 372 10.69 -22.84 -0.59
C LEU A 372 9.90 -24.03 -0.03
N ALA A 373 8.94 -24.57 -0.79
CA ALA A 373 8.21 -25.77 -0.39
C ALA A 373 9.13 -26.97 -0.19
N THR A 374 10.17 -27.12 -1.03
CA THR A 374 11.19 -28.16 -0.87
C THR A 374 11.95 -28.01 0.45
N TYR A 375 12.37 -26.79 0.81
CA TYR A 375 13.02 -26.54 2.09
C TYR A 375 12.10 -26.80 3.30
N VAL A 376 10.85 -26.37 3.22
CA VAL A 376 9.86 -26.59 4.29
C VAL A 376 9.67 -28.09 4.54
N ALA A 377 9.44 -28.87 3.49
CA ALA A 377 9.24 -30.31 3.59
C ALA A 377 10.51 -31.03 4.07
N ALA A 378 11.68 -30.72 3.51
CA ALA A 378 12.94 -31.40 3.83
C ALA A 378 13.42 -31.16 5.27
N ASN A 379 13.03 -30.04 5.89
CA ASN A 379 13.50 -29.65 7.22
C ASN A 379 12.38 -29.70 8.28
N ASN A 380 11.16 -30.12 7.92
CA ASN A 380 9.99 -30.15 8.80
C ASN A 380 9.75 -28.81 9.51
N ILE A 381 9.82 -27.71 8.75
CA ILE A 381 9.73 -26.35 9.28
C ILE A 381 8.28 -26.08 9.71
N PRO A 382 8.00 -25.74 10.99
CA PRO A 382 6.64 -25.44 11.45
C PRO A 382 6.04 -24.27 10.69
N GLY A 383 6.69 -23.12 10.75
CA GLY A 383 6.27 -21.88 10.11
C GLY A 383 7.44 -21.11 9.54
N MET A 384 7.27 -20.59 8.33
CA MET A 384 8.25 -19.73 7.65
C MET A 384 7.56 -18.63 6.87
N SER A 385 8.07 -17.40 6.97
CA SER A 385 7.61 -16.26 6.19
C SER A 385 8.73 -15.70 5.34
N VAL A 386 8.43 -15.50 4.05
CA VAL A 386 9.38 -15.00 3.06
C VAL A 386 8.80 -13.80 2.33
N THR A 387 9.60 -12.74 2.20
CA THR A 387 9.30 -11.63 1.30
C THR A 387 10.47 -11.38 0.37
N ILE A 388 10.16 -10.93 -0.84
CA ILE A 388 11.12 -10.46 -1.83
C ILE A 388 10.59 -9.14 -2.37
N SER A 389 11.37 -8.07 -2.21
CA SER A 389 11.12 -6.81 -2.88
C SER A 389 12.12 -6.61 -4.00
N ARG A 390 11.70 -5.91 -5.06
CA ARG A 390 12.56 -5.42 -6.12
C ARG A 390 12.11 -4.02 -6.52
N ASN A 391 13.06 -3.09 -6.73
CA ASN A 391 12.76 -1.70 -7.11
C ASN A 391 11.74 -1.05 -6.17
N ASN A 392 11.92 -1.24 -4.86
CA ASN A 392 11.05 -0.68 -3.82
C ASN A 392 9.56 -1.12 -3.94
N GLN A 393 9.31 -2.33 -4.46
CA GLN A 393 7.99 -2.97 -4.48
C GLN A 393 8.10 -4.46 -4.11
N PHE A 394 7.13 -4.99 -3.36
CA PHE A 394 7.07 -6.44 -3.10
C PHE A 394 6.69 -7.20 -4.38
N VAL A 395 7.57 -8.08 -4.84
CA VAL A 395 7.32 -9.01 -5.96
C VAL A 395 6.87 -10.38 -5.48
N TYR A 396 7.13 -10.70 -4.22
CA TYR A 396 6.75 -11.97 -3.59
C TYR A 396 6.54 -11.79 -2.09
N MET A 397 5.45 -12.35 -1.56
CA MET A 397 5.17 -12.47 -0.14
C MET A 397 4.47 -13.79 0.09
N ARG A 398 4.93 -14.59 1.04
CA ARG A 398 4.28 -15.85 1.37
C ARG A 398 4.66 -16.37 2.75
N GLY A 399 3.67 -16.90 3.47
CA GLY A 399 3.89 -17.80 4.60
C GLY A 399 3.74 -19.28 4.22
N PHE A 400 4.47 -20.14 4.91
CA PHE A 400 4.46 -21.59 4.77
C PHE A 400 4.25 -22.23 6.15
N GLY A 401 3.39 -23.24 6.23
CA GLY A 401 3.07 -23.93 7.47
C GLY A 401 2.31 -23.06 8.47
N TYR A 402 2.63 -23.21 9.75
CA TYR A 402 1.90 -22.66 10.88
C TYR A 402 2.76 -21.72 11.73
N ALA A 403 2.21 -20.54 12.01
CA ALA A 403 2.69 -19.67 13.09
C ALA A 403 2.49 -20.35 14.46
N ASP A 404 1.40 -21.12 14.60
CA ASP A 404 1.12 -21.99 15.74
C ASP A 404 0.49 -23.31 15.27
N ILE A 405 1.14 -24.43 15.58
CA ILE A 405 0.71 -25.79 15.23
C ILE A 405 -0.58 -26.18 15.99
N ALA A 406 -0.70 -25.83 17.27
CA ALA A 406 -1.78 -26.30 18.13
C ALA A 406 -3.13 -25.66 17.76
N SER A 407 -3.12 -24.37 17.41
CA SER A 407 -4.31 -23.65 16.93
C SER A 407 -4.47 -23.68 15.41
N GLU A 408 -3.55 -24.34 14.70
CA GLU A 408 -3.47 -24.36 13.23
C GLU A 408 -3.49 -22.95 12.62
N THR A 409 -2.88 -21.97 13.30
CA THR A 409 -2.75 -20.60 12.79
C THR A 409 -1.70 -20.60 11.69
N ILE A 410 -2.10 -20.31 10.46
CA ILE A 410 -1.19 -20.32 9.32
C ILE A 410 -0.13 -19.21 9.45
N ALA A 411 1.09 -19.49 9.00
CA ALA A 411 2.10 -18.46 8.84
C ALA A 411 1.74 -17.55 7.66
N THR A 412 2.02 -16.25 7.79
CA THR A 412 1.85 -15.24 6.73
C THR A 412 3.04 -14.30 6.72
N SER A 413 3.19 -13.49 5.68
CA SER A 413 4.19 -12.41 5.61
C SER A 413 4.15 -11.45 6.81
N ARG A 414 3.00 -11.34 7.49
CA ARG A 414 2.76 -10.49 8.65
C ARG A 414 2.89 -11.21 10.00
N THR A 415 3.13 -12.52 10.02
CA THR A 415 3.47 -13.24 11.25
C THR A 415 4.75 -12.67 11.85
N ILE A 416 4.75 -12.42 13.15
CA ILE A 416 5.84 -11.81 13.91
C ILE A 416 6.75 -12.90 14.47
N TYR A 417 8.05 -12.75 14.25
CA TYR A 417 9.10 -13.65 14.73
C TYR A 417 10.12 -12.87 15.54
N GLN A 418 10.71 -13.51 16.55
CA GLN A 418 11.94 -12.99 17.15
C GLN A 418 13.03 -12.90 16.08
N LEU A 419 13.72 -11.76 16.01
CA LEU A 419 14.73 -11.50 15.00
C LEU A 419 16.09 -12.12 15.33
N ALA A 420 16.34 -12.46 16.59
CA ALA A 420 17.66 -12.81 17.05
C ALA A 420 18.69 -11.80 16.49
N SER A 421 19.86 -12.26 16.03
CA SER A 421 20.93 -11.35 15.61
C SER A 421 20.66 -10.51 14.35
N VAL A 422 19.51 -10.63 13.68
CA VAL A 422 19.07 -9.60 12.70
C VAL A 422 18.84 -8.25 13.40
N SER A 423 18.56 -8.23 14.70
CA SER A 423 18.48 -7.00 15.53
C SER A 423 19.72 -6.11 15.40
N LYS A 424 20.89 -6.69 15.09
CA LYS A 424 22.15 -5.95 14.91
C LYS A 424 22.15 -5.06 13.67
N ALA A 425 21.48 -5.48 12.61
CA ALA A 425 21.32 -4.66 11.41
C ALA A 425 20.47 -3.41 11.71
N VAL A 426 19.45 -3.55 12.55
CA VAL A 426 18.65 -2.42 13.05
C VAL A 426 19.50 -1.53 13.96
N GLY A 427 20.29 -2.12 14.87
CA GLY A 427 21.19 -1.36 15.74
C GLY A 427 22.24 -0.54 14.99
N GLY A 428 22.77 -1.05 13.88
CA GLY A 428 23.66 -0.31 13.00
C GLY A 428 22.97 0.90 12.35
N ALA A 429 21.76 0.71 11.83
CA ALA A 429 20.95 1.80 11.27
C ALA A 429 20.57 2.84 12.33
N LEU A 430 20.17 2.41 13.53
CA LEU A 430 19.82 3.29 14.64
C LEU A 430 20.99 4.16 15.08
N GLY A 431 22.21 3.60 15.19
CA GLY A 431 23.39 4.38 15.54
C GLY A 431 23.69 5.50 14.53
N LEU A 432 23.45 5.24 13.24
CA LEU A 432 23.63 6.25 12.18
C LEU A 432 22.49 7.27 12.15
N LEU A 433 21.25 6.86 12.42
CA LEU A 433 20.12 7.79 12.58
C LEU A 433 20.42 8.83 13.68
N LEU A 434 20.87 8.36 14.85
CA LEU A 434 21.25 9.24 15.96
C LEU A 434 22.47 10.12 15.62
N GLU A 435 23.41 9.61 14.82
CA GLU A 435 24.54 10.40 14.34
C GLU A 435 24.12 11.50 13.35
N GLU A 436 23.26 11.18 12.38
CA GLU A 436 22.73 12.14 11.41
C GLU A 436 21.81 13.19 12.08
N ALA A 437 21.16 12.83 13.19
CA ALA A 437 20.41 13.76 14.05
C ALA A 437 21.33 14.65 14.91
N GLY A 438 22.61 14.28 15.07
CA GLY A 438 23.57 14.99 15.90
C GLY A 438 23.51 14.66 17.39
N ASP A 439 22.79 13.59 17.77
CA ASP A 439 22.64 13.16 19.16
C ASP A 439 23.89 12.43 19.69
N LEU A 440 24.63 11.79 18.79
CA LEU A 440 25.90 11.15 19.09
C LEU A 440 26.85 11.23 17.89
N ASP A 441 28.12 10.92 18.14
CA ASP A 441 29.16 10.67 17.15
C ASP A 441 29.66 9.22 17.34
N LEU A 442 29.62 8.42 16.27
CA LEU A 442 30.04 7.02 16.33
C LEU A 442 31.56 6.85 16.53
N ASP A 443 32.36 7.87 16.23
CA ASP A 443 33.81 7.83 16.42
C ASP A 443 34.26 8.30 17.81
N ASN A 444 33.33 8.77 18.64
CA ASN A 444 33.58 8.94 20.07
C ASN A 444 33.72 7.59 20.77
N GLN A 445 34.46 7.59 21.87
CA GLN A 445 34.56 6.44 22.76
C GLN A 445 33.18 6.07 23.32
N THR A 446 32.84 4.79 23.32
CA THR A 446 31.57 4.30 23.89
C THR A 446 31.38 4.78 25.35
N ARG A 447 32.48 4.80 26.10
CA ARG A 447 32.54 5.29 27.49
C ARG A 447 32.17 6.77 27.64
N SER A 448 32.32 7.60 26.60
CA SER A 448 31.93 9.02 26.67
C SER A 448 30.43 9.19 26.92
N TYR A 449 29.61 8.25 26.44
CA TYR A 449 28.17 8.24 26.67
C TYR A 449 27.77 7.43 27.91
N VAL A 450 28.66 6.55 28.39
CA VAL A 450 28.45 5.75 29.61
C VAL A 450 29.63 5.93 30.56
N PRO A 451 29.75 7.09 31.27
CA PRO A 451 30.94 7.40 32.07
C PRO A 451 31.23 6.42 33.20
N ALA A 452 30.22 5.67 33.64
CA ALA A 452 30.31 4.63 34.66
C ALA A 452 31.10 3.39 34.19
N MET A 453 31.26 3.18 32.87
CA MET A 453 32.07 2.08 32.36
C MET A 453 33.53 2.19 32.82
N PRO A 454 34.22 1.07 33.08
CA PRO A 454 35.65 1.07 33.40
C PRO A 454 36.53 1.73 32.33
N VAL A 455 37.66 2.30 32.79
CA VAL A 455 38.58 3.08 31.93
C VAL A 455 39.29 2.27 30.85
N HIS A 456 39.28 0.93 30.92
CA HIS A 456 39.87 0.07 29.90
C HIS A 456 39.03 0.01 28.61
N HIS A 457 37.79 0.49 28.63
CA HIS A 457 36.96 0.61 27.43
C HIS A 457 37.34 1.85 26.60
N THR A 458 38.40 1.71 25.82
CA THR A 458 38.91 2.78 24.92
C THR A 458 38.38 2.67 23.49
N HIS A 459 37.43 1.76 23.23
CA HIS A 459 36.85 1.53 21.91
C HIS A 459 35.85 2.64 21.53
N THR A 460 35.74 2.92 20.24
CA THR A 460 34.70 3.81 19.70
C THR A 460 33.36 3.07 19.58
N LEU A 461 32.27 3.82 19.46
CA LEU A 461 30.96 3.22 19.22
C LEU A 461 30.89 2.53 17.84
N SER A 462 31.59 3.07 16.83
CA SER A 462 31.77 2.46 15.50
C SER A 462 32.53 1.13 15.58
N GLN A 463 33.58 1.03 16.42
CA GLN A 463 34.26 -0.23 16.71
C GLN A 463 33.37 -1.22 17.46
N THR A 464 32.47 -0.74 18.33
CA THR A 464 31.50 -1.58 19.03
C THR A 464 30.49 -2.18 18.05
N LEU A 465 29.86 -1.35 17.20
CA LEU A 465 28.87 -1.79 16.21
C LEU A 465 29.47 -2.66 15.10
N SER A 466 30.77 -2.56 14.83
CA SER A 466 31.49 -3.41 13.87
C SER A 466 32.16 -4.65 14.48
N ASN A 467 31.90 -4.99 15.76
CA ASN A 467 32.50 -6.15 16.45
C ASN A 467 34.04 -6.10 16.54
N ARG A 468 34.59 -4.90 16.80
CA ARG A 468 36.03 -4.62 16.93
C ARG A 468 36.42 -4.07 18.30
N ALA A 469 35.49 -4.01 19.23
CA ALA A 469 35.71 -3.45 20.57
C ALA A 469 36.45 -4.39 21.54
N GLY A 470 36.66 -5.67 21.19
CA GLY A 470 37.26 -6.66 22.09
C GLY A 470 36.31 -7.18 23.18
N ILE A 471 35.00 -6.92 23.07
CA ILE A 471 34.00 -7.39 24.03
C ILE A 471 33.73 -8.88 23.83
N GLY A 472 33.76 -9.65 24.91
CA GLY A 472 33.48 -11.09 24.90
C GLY A 472 32.04 -11.43 24.54
N HIS A 473 31.76 -12.71 24.34
CA HIS A 473 30.44 -13.21 24.03
C HIS A 473 30.00 -14.28 25.05
N TYR A 474 29.00 -15.09 24.71
CA TYR A 474 28.55 -16.19 25.57
C TYR A 474 29.71 -17.12 25.90
N GLY A 475 29.96 -17.35 27.19
CA GLY A 475 31.04 -18.19 27.69
C GLY A 475 32.35 -17.45 27.96
N ASP A 476 32.58 -16.29 27.34
CA ASP A 476 33.76 -15.45 27.63
C ASP A 476 33.49 -14.48 28.79
N HIS A 477 32.29 -13.91 28.79
CA HIS A 477 31.82 -12.88 29.70
C HIS A 477 30.59 -13.36 30.48
N THR A 478 30.33 -12.69 31.61
CA THR A 478 29.14 -12.96 32.43
C THR A 478 27.89 -12.76 31.59
N THR A 479 27.11 -13.82 31.40
CA THR A 479 25.85 -13.71 30.64
C THR A 479 24.78 -13.09 31.55
N PRO A 480 24.20 -11.94 31.18
CA PRO A 480 23.13 -11.33 31.97
C PRO A 480 21.99 -12.33 32.17
N PRO A 481 21.41 -12.44 33.38
CA PRO A 481 20.25 -13.30 33.60
C PRO A 481 19.07 -12.87 32.71
N ALA A 482 18.26 -13.84 32.28
CA ALA A 482 17.07 -13.62 31.45
C ALA A 482 15.89 -13.04 32.26
N VAL A 483 16.09 -11.86 32.84
CA VAL A 483 15.08 -11.07 33.56
C VAL A 483 14.75 -9.80 32.77
N GLN A 484 13.71 -9.08 33.19
CA GLN A 484 13.39 -7.78 32.62
C GLN A 484 14.37 -6.73 33.13
N TYR A 485 15.02 -6.02 32.21
CA TYR A 485 15.86 -4.87 32.52
C TYR A 485 15.11 -3.56 32.24
N PRO A 486 15.28 -2.52 33.08
CA PRO A 486 14.73 -1.20 32.80
C PRO A 486 15.48 -0.45 31.69
N SER A 487 16.75 -0.80 31.43
CA SER A 487 17.60 -0.14 30.44
C SER A 487 18.74 -1.03 29.96
N ALA A 488 19.29 -0.75 28.78
CA ALA A 488 20.49 -1.39 28.28
C ALA A 488 21.73 -1.10 29.14
N GLN A 489 21.83 0.09 29.77
CA GLN A 489 22.89 0.38 30.74
C GLN A 489 22.85 -0.58 31.94
N SER A 490 21.66 -0.87 32.48
CA SER A 490 21.52 -1.83 33.59
C SER A 490 21.90 -3.25 33.20
N ALA A 491 21.59 -3.67 31.96
CA ALA A 491 22.00 -4.96 31.43
C ALA A 491 23.51 -5.03 31.13
N ALA A 492 24.10 -3.94 30.64
CA ALA A 492 25.52 -3.84 30.38
C ALA A 492 26.37 -3.90 31.66
N ALA A 493 25.84 -3.39 32.78
CA ALA A 493 26.51 -3.38 34.06
C ALA A 493 26.84 -4.78 34.60
N GLU A 494 26.14 -5.81 34.13
CA GLU A 494 26.39 -7.21 34.52
C GLU A 494 27.72 -7.77 33.97
N PHE A 495 28.32 -7.15 32.94
CA PHE A 495 29.53 -7.65 32.29
C PHE A 495 30.56 -6.58 31.91
N TRP A 496 30.27 -5.28 32.05
CA TRP A 496 31.21 -4.22 31.63
C TRP A 496 32.51 -4.15 32.46
N ASP A 497 32.62 -4.89 33.56
CA ASP A 497 33.86 -5.01 34.35
C ASP A 497 34.78 -6.11 33.80
N ASP A 498 34.27 -6.98 32.93
CA ASP A 498 35.03 -8.05 32.30
C ASP A 498 36.11 -7.48 31.38
N ALA A 499 37.26 -8.15 31.33
CA ALA A 499 38.39 -7.73 30.51
C ALA A 499 38.06 -7.80 29.00
N LEU A 500 38.64 -6.88 28.23
CA LEU A 500 38.64 -6.99 26.76
C LEU A 500 39.51 -8.19 26.34
N LEU A 501 39.04 -8.93 25.33
CA LEU A 501 39.77 -10.06 24.76
C LEU A 501 41.04 -9.63 24.01
N TYR A 502 41.04 -8.41 23.47
CA TYR A 502 42.16 -7.81 22.74
C TYR A 502 41.99 -6.28 22.69
N ALA A 503 43.03 -5.57 22.24
CA ALA A 503 43.01 -4.12 22.12
C ALA A 503 41.97 -3.65 21.07
N PRO A 504 41.13 -2.64 21.35
CA PRO A 504 40.14 -2.14 20.40
C PRO A 504 40.72 -1.86 19.01
N GLY A 505 40.01 -2.31 17.98
CA GLY A 505 40.40 -2.13 16.59
C GLY A 505 41.48 -3.09 16.08
N THR A 506 42.07 -3.98 16.89
CA THR A 506 43.15 -4.85 16.37
C THR A 506 42.68 -6.21 15.85
N ALA A 507 41.41 -6.57 16.07
CA ALA A 507 40.83 -7.81 15.59
C ALA A 507 39.29 -7.73 15.50
N TYR A 508 38.70 -8.72 14.83
CA TYR A 508 37.25 -8.95 14.77
C TYR A 508 36.85 -10.10 15.70
N TYR A 509 35.82 -9.87 16.52
CA TYR A 509 35.20 -10.90 17.36
C TYR A 509 33.72 -10.60 17.55
N TYR A 510 32.88 -11.51 17.07
CA TYR A 510 31.44 -11.36 17.12
C TYR A 510 30.92 -11.31 18.56
N SER A 511 30.22 -10.24 18.94
CA SER A 511 29.67 -10.11 20.29
C SER A 511 28.26 -9.54 20.30
N SER A 512 27.32 -10.28 20.90
CA SER A 512 26.00 -9.70 21.23
C SER A 512 26.07 -8.76 22.44
N PHE A 513 27.10 -8.90 23.28
CA PHE A 513 27.29 -8.05 24.46
C PHE A 513 27.83 -6.68 24.03
N GLY A 514 28.65 -6.63 22.97
CA GLY A 514 29.02 -5.38 22.31
C GLY A 514 27.79 -4.57 21.86
N TYR A 515 26.76 -5.20 21.30
CA TYR A 515 25.53 -4.50 20.92
C TYR A 515 24.67 -4.08 22.12
N THR A 516 24.83 -4.73 23.27
CA THR A 516 24.21 -4.29 24.52
C THR A 516 24.91 -3.03 25.05
N LEU A 517 26.23 -2.95 24.93
CA LEU A 517 27.00 -1.74 25.23
C LEU A 517 26.72 -0.60 24.23
N ALA A 518 26.55 -0.92 22.95
CA ALA A 518 26.14 0.08 21.96
C ALA A 518 24.77 0.68 22.31
N ALA A 519 23.81 -0.17 22.70
CA ALA A 519 22.52 0.30 23.19
C ALA A 519 22.66 1.16 24.45
N ALA A 520 23.48 0.76 25.42
CA ALA A 520 23.75 1.53 26.63
C ALA A 520 24.33 2.94 26.33
N ALA A 521 25.20 3.05 25.33
CA ALA A 521 25.72 4.33 24.86
C ALA A 521 24.65 5.19 24.17
N MET A 522 23.76 4.60 23.37
CA MET A 522 22.63 5.31 22.77
C MET A 522 21.65 5.83 23.84
N GLU A 523 21.39 5.06 24.89
CA GLU A 523 20.63 5.52 26.05
C GLU A 523 21.34 6.68 26.78
N GLY A 524 22.67 6.60 26.92
CA GLY A 524 23.46 7.66 27.54
C GLY A 524 23.46 8.97 26.75
N ALA A 525 23.46 8.89 25.42
CA ALA A 525 23.41 10.03 24.53
C ALA A 525 22.02 10.71 24.52
N THR A 526 20.96 9.92 24.50
CA THR A 526 19.58 10.43 24.34
C THR A 526 18.84 10.66 25.65
N GLY A 527 19.28 10.02 26.75
CA GLY A 527 18.59 10.01 28.03
C GLY A 527 17.32 9.15 28.07
N LYS A 528 17.05 8.35 27.02
CA LYS A 528 15.87 7.48 26.89
C LYS A 528 16.23 5.99 27.01
N PRO A 529 15.33 5.11 27.47
CA PRO A 529 15.51 3.66 27.37
C PRO A 529 15.56 3.18 25.91
N ILE A 530 16.31 2.10 25.64
CA ILE A 530 16.51 1.60 24.28
C ILE A 530 15.21 1.19 23.57
N TYR A 531 14.20 0.72 24.31
CA TYR A 531 12.89 0.38 23.77
C TYR A 531 12.24 1.59 23.11
N ASP A 532 12.27 2.73 23.81
CA ASP A 532 11.69 4.00 23.36
C ASP A 532 12.50 4.59 22.20
N ILE A 533 13.84 4.49 22.25
CA ILE A 533 14.70 4.96 21.14
C ILE A 533 14.38 4.17 19.85
N VAL A 534 14.26 2.84 19.92
CA VAL A 534 13.88 2.04 18.75
C VAL A 534 12.51 2.47 18.22
N GLU A 535 11.55 2.68 19.12
CA GLU A 535 10.19 3.05 18.74
C GLU A 535 10.14 4.45 18.08
N ASP A 536 10.79 5.43 18.70
CA ASP A 536 10.79 6.84 18.30
C ASP A 536 11.62 7.10 17.03
N GLU A 537 12.74 6.39 16.85
CA GLU A 537 13.67 6.65 15.75
C GLU A 537 13.53 5.66 14.58
N VAL A 538 13.03 4.43 14.82
CA VAL A 538 12.91 3.39 13.78
C VAL A 538 11.47 2.99 13.51
N THR A 539 10.71 2.62 14.53
CA THR A 539 9.37 2.02 14.33
C THR A 539 8.37 3.05 13.80
N LYS A 540 8.17 4.17 14.51
CA LYS A 540 7.15 5.19 14.20
C LYS A 540 7.47 6.01 12.95
N PRO A 541 8.67 6.62 12.78
CA PRO A 541 8.94 7.51 11.64
C PRO A 541 8.84 6.78 10.31
N PHE A 542 9.17 5.49 10.32
CA PHE A 542 9.17 4.65 9.12
C PHE A 542 7.91 3.79 8.98
N ASN A 543 6.96 3.85 9.92
CA ASN A 543 5.74 3.05 9.91
C ASN A 543 6.05 1.54 9.77
N LEU A 544 6.86 1.03 10.69
CA LEU A 544 7.30 -0.38 10.77
C LEU A 544 6.81 -1.01 12.09
N PRO A 545 5.48 -1.08 12.33
CA PRO A 545 4.91 -1.31 13.66
C PRO A 545 5.31 -2.63 14.31
N THR A 546 5.69 -3.65 13.53
CA THR A 546 6.16 -4.92 14.08
C THR A 546 7.66 -4.95 14.33
N LEU A 547 8.45 -4.03 13.75
CA LEU A 547 9.89 -3.95 13.98
C LEU A 547 10.17 -3.18 15.28
N ARG A 548 10.26 -3.91 16.38
CA ARG A 548 10.34 -3.34 17.73
C ARG A 548 11.13 -4.24 18.68
N ALA A 549 11.44 -3.74 19.87
CA ALA A 549 11.93 -4.59 20.95
C ALA A 549 10.86 -5.61 21.38
N THR A 550 11.27 -6.83 21.72
CA THR A 550 10.32 -7.87 22.14
C THR A 550 9.79 -7.58 23.53
N ASP A 551 8.46 -7.53 23.67
CA ASP A 551 7.78 -7.49 24.96
C ASP A 551 6.78 -8.66 25.07
N TRP A 552 7.12 -9.64 25.91
CA TRP A 552 6.30 -10.82 26.14
C TRP A 552 5.11 -10.57 27.09
N ASN A 553 5.06 -9.40 27.76
CA ASN A 553 3.90 -9.00 28.54
C ASN A 553 2.81 -8.35 27.68
N GLN A 554 3.16 -7.94 26.46
CA GLN A 554 2.21 -7.47 25.46
C GLN A 554 1.79 -8.62 24.54
N PRO A 555 0.55 -9.15 24.68
CA PRO A 555 0.07 -10.19 23.79
C PRO A 555 -0.08 -9.63 22.37
N ASP A 556 0.28 -10.44 21.38
CA ASP A 556 0.11 -10.10 19.96
C ASP A 556 -0.33 -11.37 19.23
N ALA A 557 -1.51 -11.34 18.63
CA ALA A 557 -2.10 -12.49 17.95
C ALA A 557 -1.31 -12.93 16.70
N ASN A 558 -0.46 -12.05 16.16
CA ASN A 558 0.39 -12.34 15.02
C ASN A 558 1.75 -12.95 15.42
N ARG A 559 2.07 -13.02 16.72
CA ARG A 559 3.35 -13.58 17.20
C ARG A 559 3.35 -15.10 17.07
N ALA A 560 4.36 -15.63 16.37
CA ALA A 560 4.54 -17.06 16.20
C ALA A 560 4.95 -17.74 17.50
N THR A 561 4.45 -18.96 17.71
CA THR A 561 4.93 -19.85 18.77
C THR A 561 6.33 -20.33 18.43
N LEU A 562 7.23 -20.28 19.42
CA LEU A 562 8.61 -20.74 19.30
C LEU A 562 8.66 -22.27 19.43
N TYR A 563 9.44 -22.92 18.57
CA TYR A 563 9.59 -24.38 18.58
C TYR A 563 11.03 -24.86 18.71
N ASP A 564 11.23 -25.93 19.46
CA ASP A 564 12.52 -26.63 19.55
C ASP A 564 12.87 -27.43 18.28
N SER A 565 13.99 -28.12 18.29
CA SER A 565 14.43 -28.97 17.17
C SER A 565 13.50 -30.15 16.87
N SER A 566 12.53 -30.45 17.73
CA SER A 566 11.56 -31.54 17.59
C SER A 566 10.12 -31.04 17.37
N ASN A 567 9.94 -29.75 17.12
CA ASN A 567 8.63 -29.09 17.00
C ASN A 567 7.79 -29.10 18.29
N ASN A 568 8.42 -29.20 19.47
CA ASN A 568 7.73 -28.95 20.73
C ASN A 568 7.72 -27.44 21.02
N PRO A 569 6.60 -26.89 21.52
CA PRO A 569 6.53 -25.49 21.93
C PRO A 569 7.59 -25.15 22.99
N LEU A 570 8.19 -23.98 22.87
CA LEU A 570 9.15 -23.42 23.82
C LEU A 570 8.55 -22.21 24.53
N ALA A 571 8.78 -22.14 25.84
CA ALA A 571 8.59 -20.89 26.57
C ALA A 571 9.62 -19.86 26.09
N PRO A 572 9.22 -18.62 25.84
CA PRO A 572 10.16 -17.59 25.43
C PRO A 572 11.04 -17.11 26.59
N ASP A 573 12.30 -16.81 26.28
CA ASP A 573 13.21 -16.14 27.22
C ASP A 573 12.98 -14.62 27.19
N ASN A 574 13.17 -13.96 28.34
CA ASN A 574 13.29 -12.52 28.38
C ASN A 574 14.63 -12.08 27.75
N SER A 575 14.55 -11.33 26.66
CA SER A 575 15.69 -10.86 25.88
C SER A 575 15.93 -9.35 25.99
N SER A 576 15.30 -8.71 26.97
CA SER A 576 15.39 -7.26 27.25
C SER A 576 16.83 -6.81 27.49
N TRP A 577 17.70 -7.69 28.01
CA TRP A 577 19.12 -7.42 28.22
C TRP A 577 19.94 -7.29 26.92
N LYS A 578 19.39 -7.69 25.77
CA LYS A 578 20.09 -7.69 24.48
C LYS A 578 19.23 -7.15 23.35
N VAL A 579 18.44 -6.09 23.54
CA VAL A 579 17.53 -5.55 22.51
C VAL A 579 18.20 -5.50 21.12
N LEU A 580 19.25 -4.70 20.93
CA LEU A 580 19.99 -4.64 19.65
C LEU A 580 20.87 -5.86 19.38
N GLY A 581 21.25 -6.62 20.42
CA GLY A 581 22.06 -7.83 20.30
C GLY A 581 21.29 -9.05 19.80
N GLY A 582 19.98 -9.08 20.00
CA GLY A 582 19.10 -10.13 19.51
C GLY A 582 17.70 -10.19 20.12
N GLY A 583 17.25 -9.14 20.81
CA GLY A 583 15.98 -9.09 21.53
C GLY A 583 14.87 -8.35 20.81
N MET A 584 14.99 -8.10 19.50
CA MET A 584 13.91 -7.51 18.70
C MET A 584 13.02 -8.59 18.06
N GLU A 585 11.83 -8.18 17.64
CA GLU A 585 10.89 -8.95 16.83
C GLU A 585 10.48 -8.16 15.58
N SER A 586 9.98 -8.85 14.55
CA SER A 586 9.36 -8.25 13.36
C SER A 586 8.60 -9.28 12.55
N SER A 587 7.66 -8.80 11.74
CA SER A 587 7.18 -9.55 10.58
C SER A 587 8.16 -9.50 9.42
N ALA A 588 8.04 -10.46 8.49
CA ALA A 588 8.85 -10.47 7.27
C ALA A 588 8.49 -9.28 6.37
N TYR A 589 7.22 -8.84 6.40
CA TYR A 589 6.73 -7.64 5.73
C TYR A 589 7.45 -6.37 6.20
N ASP A 590 7.44 -6.05 7.50
CA ASP A 590 8.09 -4.82 7.99
C ASP A 590 9.62 -4.89 7.92
N LEU A 591 10.22 -6.08 8.12
CA LEU A 591 11.66 -6.24 7.93
C LEU A 591 12.07 -6.05 6.45
N GLY A 592 11.22 -6.48 5.52
CA GLY A 592 11.39 -6.21 4.09
C GLY A 592 11.33 -4.72 3.80
N ARG A 593 10.35 -4.02 4.38
CA ARG A 593 10.20 -2.56 4.27
C ARG A 593 11.35 -1.79 4.91
N PHE A 594 11.91 -2.27 6.01
CA PHE A 594 13.16 -1.74 6.58
C PHE A 594 14.29 -1.78 5.55
N GLY A 595 14.52 -2.92 4.88
CA GLY A 595 15.50 -3.02 3.80
C GLY A 595 15.19 -2.11 2.61
N MET A 596 13.91 -1.98 2.23
CA MET A 596 13.47 -1.10 1.14
C MET A 596 13.74 0.38 1.43
N LYS A 597 13.52 0.82 2.69
CA LYS A 597 13.77 2.20 3.13
C LYS A 597 15.25 2.55 3.18
N LEU A 598 16.10 1.58 3.50
CA LEU A 598 17.54 1.72 3.35
C LEU A 598 17.93 1.90 1.88
N LEU A 599 17.40 1.05 0.99
CA LEU A 599 17.71 1.10 -0.45
C LEU A 599 17.26 2.39 -1.13
N ASN A 600 16.09 2.90 -0.78
CA ASN A 600 15.53 4.09 -1.42
C ASN A 600 16.00 5.41 -0.78
N GLY A 601 16.88 5.36 0.23
CA GLY A 601 17.44 6.54 0.89
C GLY A 601 16.46 7.32 1.76
N SER A 602 15.29 6.77 2.08
CA SER A 602 14.33 7.44 2.97
C SER A 602 14.72 7.35 4.45
N MET A 603 15.56 6.38 4.83
CA MET A 603 15.97 6.17 6.22
C MET A 603 17.32 6.79 6.57
N LEU A 604 18.33 6.67 5.70
CA LEU A 604 19.66 7.22 5.93
C LEU A 604 20.10 8.03 4.71
N SER A 605 20.94 9.03 4.93
CA SER A 605 21.62 9.72 3.83
C SER A 605 22.48 8.73 3.01
N ALA A 606 22.84 9.12 1.78
CA ALA A 606 23.76 8.31 0.96
C ALA A 606 25.12 8.07 1.67
N ALA A 607 25.60 9.05 2.44
CA ALA A 607 26.83 8.92 3.21
C ALA A 607 26.67 7.96 4.40
N GLY A 608 25.55 8.06 5.14
CA GLY A 608 25.22 7.13 6.21
C GLY A 608 25.08 5.70 5.71
N LEU A 609 24.40 5.50 4.58
CA LEU A 609 24.25 4.17 3.96
C LEU A 609 25.60 3.58 3.53
N ALA A 610 26.46 4.38 2.90
CA ALA A 610 27.80 3.96 2.53
C ALA A 610 28.63 3.59 3.77
N ARG A 611 28.57 4.40 4.84
CA ARG A 611 29.23 4.11 6.12
C ARG A 611 28.72 2.83 6.76
N MET A 612 27.42 2.57 6.71
CA MET A 612 26.80 1.38 7.31
C MET A 612 27.33 0.08 6.70
N TRP A 613 27.55 0.07 5.38
CA TRP A 613 27.90 -1.12 4.61
C TRP A 613 29.39 -1.21 4.24
N THR A 614 30.19 -0.21 4.59
CA THR A 614 31.63 -0.25 4.39
C THR A 614 32.29 -1.00 5.55
N GLN A 615 33.06 -2.04 5.22
CA GLN A 615 33.92 -2.70 6.19
C GLN A 615 34.95 -1.69 6.70
N PRO A 616 35.13 -1.52 8.02
CA PRO A 616 36.08 -0.54 8.53
C PRO A 616 37.53 -0.92 8.22
N ASP A 617 37.80 -2.21 7.96
CA ASP A 617 39.05 -2.74 7.39
C ASP A 617 38.89 -4.18 6.88
N GLY A 618 40.00 -4.86 6.57
CA GLY A 618 40.02 -6.20 6.01
C GLY A 618 40.07 -7.37 7.02
N PHE A 619 39.80 -7.17 8.31
CA PHE A 619 39.84 -8.28 9.28
C PHE A 619 38.67 -9.26 9.16
N SER A 620 37.52 -8.79 8.70
CA SER A 620 36.34 -9.61 8.47
C SER A 620 35.45 -8.97 7.42
N ASN A 621 34.42 -9.69 7.00
CA ASN A 621 33.42 -9.15 6.10
C ASN A 621 32.27 -8.42 6.82
N TYR A 622 32.50 -7.90 8.03
CA TYR A 622 31.47 -7.30 8.89
C TYR A 622 31.60 -5.77 8.96
N ALA A 623 30.50 -5.06 8.76
CA ALA A 623 30.37 -3.61 8.85
C ALA A 623 29.50 -3.21 10.06
N LEU A 624 28.80 -2.07 10.03
CA LEU A 624 27.94 -1.63 11.14
C LEU A 624 26.62 -2.43 11.14
N GLY A 625 26.61 -3.62 11.72
CA GLY A 625 25.40 -4.45 11.81
C GLY A 625 25.18 -5.44 10.66
N TRP A 626 26.08 -5.47 9.68
CA TRP A 626 25.88 -6.20 8.42
C TRP A 626 27.10 -7.05 8.07
N ASN A 627 26.87 -8.28 7.63
CA ASN A 627 27.86 -8.97 6.81
C ASN A 627 27.78 -8.39 5.39
N THR A 628 28.91 -8.31 4.73
CA THR A 628 29.08 -7.70 3.40
C THR A 628 29.88 -8.65 2.52
N GLY A 629 29.78 -8.52 1.20
CA GLY A 629 30.49 -9.39 0.27
C GLY A 629 30.11 -9.13 -1.18
N ILE A 630 30.58 -10.01 -2.06
CA ILE A 630 30.30 -9.98 -3.49
C ILE A 630 29.70 -11.32 -3.90
N GLU A 631 28.61 -11.30 -4.68
CA GLU A 631 28.00 -12.48 -5.28
C GLU A 631 27.57 -12.16 -6.71
N ASP A 632 28.02 -12.97 -7.68
CA ASP A 632 27.80 -12.73 -9.13
C ASP A 632 28.06 -11.28 -9.51
N GLU A 633 29.21 -10.73 -9.12
CA GLU A 633 29.64 -9.34 -9.38
C GLU A 633 28.89 -8.20 -8.65
N PHE A 634 27.82 -8.52 -7.90
CA PHE A 634 27.05 -7.52 -7.15
C PHE A 634 27.46 -7.48 -5.68
N THR A 635 27.44 -6.28 -5.10
CA THR A 635 27.54 -6.14 -3.65
C THR A 635 26.35 -6.82 -2.99
N VAL A 636 26.63 -7.55 -1.91
CA VAL A 636 25.60 -8.11 -1.06
C VAL A 636 25.86 -7.73 0.38
N VAL A 637 24.80 -7.28 1.04
CA VAL A 637 24.79 -7.06 2.48
C VAL A 637 23.71 -7.92 3.11
N ALA A 638 24.02 -8.56 4.23
CA ALA A 638 23.10 -9.51 4.85
C ALA A 638 23.33 -9.64 6.35
N LYS A 639 22.29 -10.01 7.08
CA LYS A 639 22.40 -10.40 8.47
C LYS A 639 21.55 -11.63 8.76
N ASN A 640 22.14 -12.59 9.43
CA ASN A 640 21.48 -13.78 9.95
C ASN A 640 21.22 -13.65 11.46
N GLY A 641 20.19 -14.35 11.93
CA GLY A 641 19.84 -14.50 13.32
C GLY A 641 19.49 -15.95 13.65
N ALA A 642 19.99 -16.43 14.79
CA ALA A 642 19.60 -17.72 15.35
C ALA A 642 19.52 -17.59 16.86
N TRP A 643 18.41 -18.01 17.44
CA TRP A 643 18.22 -18.14 18.88
C TRP A 643 17.33 -19.34 19.17
N SER A 644 17.17 -19.71 20.44
CA SER A 644 16.20 -20.75 20.83
C SER A 644 14.84 -20.40 20.23
N GLY A 645 14.24 -21.33 19.48
CA GLY A 645 12.92 -21.11 18.87
C GLY A 645 12.88 -20.28 17.58
N THR A 646 14.00 -19.76 17.06
CA THR A 646 13.95 -18.91 15.86
C THR A 646 15.20 -18.94 14.98
N ASN A 647 15.00 -18.75 13.69
CA ASN A 647 16.05 -18.62 12.70
C ASN A 647 15.62 -17.65 11.59
N THR A 648 16.42 -16.61 11.36
CA THR A 648 16.03 -15.43 10.60
C THR A 648 17.15 -14.93 9.70
N TYR A 649 16.78 -14.25 8.62
CA TYR A 649 17.71 -13.73 7.64
C TYR A 649 17.14 -12.53 6.88
N ILE A 650 17.99 -11.52 6.68
CA ILE A 650 17.76 -10.43 5.73
C ILE A 650 18.97 -10.34 4.79
N ARG A 651 18.70 -10.10 3.51
CA ARG A 651 19.70 -9.93 2.46
C ARG A 651 19.28 -8.84 1.50
N ILE A 652 20.25 -8.03 1.08
CA ILE A 652 20.04 -6.91 0.18
C ILE A 652 21.10 -6.96 -0.92
N TYR A 653 20.66 -6.77 -2.17
CA TYR A 653 21.52 -6.51 -3.32
C TYR A 653 21.28 -5.06 -3.78
N PRO A 654 22.11 -4.09 -3.35
CA PRO A 654 21.86 -2.67 -3.59
C PRO A 654 21.74 -2.31 -5.09
N GLU A 655 22.63 -2.84 -5.92
CA GLU A 655 22.69 -2.57 -7.36
C GLU A 655 21.49 -3.15 -8.11
N LYS A 656 20.87 -4.20 -7.56
CA LYS A 656 19.66 -4.82 -8.11
C LYS A 656 18.37 -4.32 -7.46
N GLN A 657 18.49 -3.49 -6.42
CA GLN A 657 17.38 -3.00 -5.61
C GLN A 657 16.52 -4.14 -5.05
N ILE A 658 17.15 -5.25 -4.65
CA ILE A 658 16.48 -6.45 -4.13
C ILE A 658 16.65 -6.53 -2.61
N VAL A 659 15.56 -6.84 -1.90
CA VAL A 659 15.58 -7.24 -0.49
C VAL A 659 14.92 -8.61 -0.37
N ILE A 660 15.53 -9.51 0.39
CA ILE A 660 14.99 -10.84 0.69
C ILE A 660 14.97 -10.98 2.21
N THR A 661 13.82 -11.38 2.77
CA THR A 661 13.69 -11.73 4.18
C THR A 661 13.19 -13.16 4.33
N VAL A 662 13.76 -13.92 5.25
CA VAL A 662 13.32 -15.27 5.62
C VAL A 662 13.26 -15.37 7.14
N LEU A 663 12.07 -15.55 7.70
CA LEU A 663 11.86 -15.67 9.15
C LEU A 663 11.19 -17.00 9.49
N MET A 664 11.67 -17.68 10.53
CA MET A 664 11.19 -19.00 10.94
C MET A 664 11.04 -19.10 12.46
N ASN A 665 10.06 -19.90 12.90
CA ASN A 665 9.76 -20.14 14.32
C ASN A 665 10.37 -21.43 14.87
N ARG A 666 11.51 -21.86 14.31
CA ARG A 666 12.28 -23.00 14.81
C ARG A 666 13.76 -22.84 14.52
N ARG A 667 14.59 -23.35 15.43
CA ARG A 667 16.03 -23.53 15.23
C ARG A 667 16.41 -25.01 15.31
N TYR A 668 16.55 -25.65 14.15
CA TYR A 668 17.20 -26.96 14.01
C TYR A 668 18.65 -26.78 13.55
N ASP A 669 18.83 -26.26 12.33
CA ASP A 669 20.11 -25.78 11.81
C ASP A 669 20.18 -24.25 11.97
N PRO A 670 21.19 -23.68 12.65
CA PRO A 670 21.34 -22.23 12.81
C PRO A 670 21.57 -21.46 11.50
N ASN A 671 21.86 -22.13 10.39
CA ASN A 671 22.11 -21.50 9.09
C ASN A 671 20.97 -21.68 8.08
N LEU A 672 19.87 -22.35 8.44
CA LEU A 672 18.85 -22.73 7.47
C LEU A 672 18.20 -21.53 6.76
N ALA A 673 17.80 -20.47 7.47
CA ALA A 673 17.26 -19.25 6.86
C ALA A 673 18.30 -18.55 5.95
N THR A 674 19.59 -18.64 6.30
CA THR A 674 20.69 -18.11 5.46
C THR A 674 20.79 -18.92 4.16
N THR A 675 20.79 -20.24 4.25
CA THR A 675 20.80 -21.14 3.09
C THR A 675 19.61 -20.87 2.16
N ILE A 676 18.41 -20.74 2.71
CA ILE A 676 17.19 -20.44 1.96
C ILE A 676 17.30 -19.07 1.27
N GLY A 677 17.67 -18.03 2.01
CA GLY A 677 17.79 -16.67 1.46
C GLY A 677 18.86 -16.55 0.37
N GLN A 678 19.98 -17.26 0.51
CA GLN A 678 21.01 -17.37 -0.52
C GLN A 678 20.53 -18.14 -1.75
N ALA A 679 19.80 -19.24 -1.57
CA ALA A 679 19.23 -20.01 -2.68
C ALA A 679 18.21 -19.17 -3.48
N VAL A 680 17.36 -18.40 -2.79
CA VAL A 680 16.47 -17.43 -3.44
C VAL A 680 17.28 -16.37 -4.17
N GLY A 681 18.29 -15.77 -3.54
CA GLY A 681 19.17 -14.78 -4.19
C GLY A 681 19.79 -15.28 -5.49
N LYS A 682 20.38 -16.48 -5.48
CA LYS A 682 20.95 -17.13 -6.67
C LYS A 682 19.92 -17.36 -7.76
N LEU A 683 18.70 -17.77 -7.40
CA LEU A 683 17.60 -17.95 -8.36
C LEU A 683 17.28 -16.63 -9.07
N LEU A 684 17.18 -15.52 -8.33
CA LEU A 684 16.88 -14.21 -8.88
C LEU A 684 17.99 -13.72 -9.82
N LEU A 685 19.26 -13.84 -9.41
CA LEU A 685 20.40 -13.40 -10.21
C LEU A 685 20.61 -14.27 -11.47
N ALA A 686 20.29 -15.57 -11.40
CA ALA A 686 20.29 -16.43 -12.58
C ALA A 686 19.22 -16.02 -13.60
N ALA A 687 18.02 -15.67 -13.14
CA ALA A 687 16.95 -15.19 -14.02
C ALA A 687 17.29 -13.87 -14.73
N ASP A 688 17.96 -12.96 -14.02
CA ASP A 688 18.45 -11.70 -14.61
C ASP A 688 19.45 -11.95 -15.75
N ARG A 689 20.34 -12.95 -15.62
CA ARG A 689 21.29 -13.32 -16.68
C ARG A 689 20.62 -13.96 -17.89
N ALA A 690 19.55 -14.73 -17.66
CA ALA A 690 18.82 -15.43 -18.71
C ALA A 690 17.91 -14.49 -19.54
N THR A 691 17.70 -13.25 -19.09
CA THR A 691 16.90 -12.24 -19.78
C THR A 691 17.85 -11.18 -20.35
N PRO A 692 18.25 -11.23 -21.64
CA PRO A 692 19.12 -10.22 -22.19
C PRO A 692 18.45 -8.85 -22.07
N GLU A 693 19.13 -7.86 -21.47
CA GLU A 693 18.70 -6.47 -21.56
C GLU A 693 18.65 -6.09 -23.04
N LEU A 694 17.44 -5.97 -23.60
CA LEU A 694 17.23 -5.26 -24.86
C LEU A 694 17.55 -3.78 -24.61
N GLY A 695 18.82 -3.41 -24.77
CA GLY A 695 19.28 -2.06 -25.03
C GLY A 695 19.37 -1.10 -23.84
N ARG A 696 20.30 -1.33 -22.91
CA ARG A 696 21.09 -0.21 -22.38
C ARG A 696 22.33 -0.06 -23.25
N LEU A 697 22.28 0.87 -24.21
CA LEU A 697 23.51 1.40 -24.78
C LEU A 697 24.35 1.95 -23.62
N PRO A 698 25.65 1.62 -23.54
CA PRO A 698 26.49 2.09 -22.44
C PRO A 698 26.55 3.62 -22.49
N VAL A 699 26.12 4.27 -21.41
CA VAL A 699 26.47 5.68 -21.15
C VAL A 699 27.96 5.67 -20.81
N SER A 700 28.79 5.81 -21.83
CA SER A 700 30.22 6.08 -21.63
C SER A 700 30.35 7.37 -20.84
N HIS A 701 31.08 7.29 -19.73
CA HIS A 701 31.48 8.47 -18.97
C HIS A 701 32.16 9.48 -19.90
N ASN A 702 31.84 10.76 -19.69
CA ASN A 702 32.49 11.92 -20.28
C ASN A 702 34.00 11.70 -20.48
N ARG A 703 34.40 11.36 -21.70
CA ARG A 703 35.70 11.78 -22.24
C ARG A 703 35.44 13.06 -23.00
N GLN A 704 36.02 14.16 -22.53
CA GLN A 704 36.27 15.33 -23.36
C GLN A 704 36.94 14.85 -24.65
N LEU A 705 36.24 14.97 -25.77
CA LEU A 705 36.84 14.89 -27.09
C LEU A 705 37.37 16.30 -27.39
N ASP A 706 38.68 16.39 -27.60
CA ASP A 706 39.35 17.56 -28.14
C ASP A 706 39.23 17.58 -29.68
N ASP A 707 39.49 18.75 -30.27
CA ASP A 707 39.25 19.10 -31.69
C ASP A 707 40.09 18.31 -32.72
N ALA A 708 40.67 17.16 -32.36
CA ALA A 708 41.45 16.31 -33.26
C ALA A 708 40.68 15.09 -33.81
N GLY A 709 39.41 14.90 -33.44
CA GLY A 709 38.61 13.71 -33.80
C GLY A 709 37.79 13.78 -35.10
N LEU A 710 37.88 14.86 -35.89
CA LEU A 710 36.94 15.14 -37.00
C LEU A 710 37.46 14.88 -38.43
N GLU A 711 38.67 14.35 -38.62
CA GLU A 711 39.21 14.07 -39.97
C GLU A 711 39.20 12.57 -40.39
N GLY A 712 38.57 11.68 -39.63
CA GLY A 712 38.57 10.23 -39.93
C GLY A 712 37.38 9.66 -40.70
N LEU A 713 36.33 10.44 -40.97
CA LEU A 713 35.03 9.90 -41.42
C LEU A 713 34.57 10.38 -42.81
N MET A 714 35.50 10.82 -43.66
CA MET A 714 35.20 11.24 -45.04
C MET A 714 36.10 10.54 -46.07
N THR A 715 36.00 9.21 -46.20
CA THR A 715 36.36 8.51 -47.46
C THR A 715 35.73 7.12 -47.50
N ALA A 716 34.61 6.98 -48.21
CA ALA A 716 34.28 5.83 -49.08
C ALA A 716 32.90 6.02 -49.72
N ALA A 717 32.88 6.52 -50.96
CA ALA A 717 31.79 6.31 -51.93
C ALA A 717 32.23 5.12 -52.81
N SER A 718 31.42 4.11 -53.15
CA SER A 718 30.35 4.06 -54.18
C SER A 718 30.36 2.59 -54.75
N PRO A 719 29.57 2.17 -55.76
CA PRO A 719 28.10 2.04 -55.90
C PRO A 719 27.65 0.62 -56.35
N ASP A 720 26.35 0.26 -56.26
CA ASP A 720 25.57 -0.25 -57.41
C ASP A 720 24.07 -0.50 -57.13
N ASP A 721 23.26 0.03 -58.06
CA ASP A 721 21.96 -0.38 -58.63
C ASP A 721 20.64 -0.56 -57.81
N SER A 722 19.94 0.57 -57.65
CA SER A 722 18.54 0.98 -58.04
C SER A 722 17.45 -0.06 -58.43
N PRO A 723 16.10 0.25 -58.41
CA PRO A 723 15.44 1.57 -58.24
C PRO A 723 14.15 1.68 -57.35
N ALA A 724 13.96 2.89 -56.79
CA ALA A 724 12.77 3.79 -56.71
C ALA A 724 11.35 3.27 -56.38
N GLU A 725 10.42 3.91 -55.63
CA GLU A 725 10.24 5.19 -54.88
C GLU A 725 8.78 5.16 -54.29
N PRO A 726 8.23 6.16 -53.54
CA PRO A 726 8.79 7.10 -52.55
C PRO A 726 8.01 7.06 -51.21
N VAL A 727 8.62 7.52 -50.11
CA VAL A 727 7.86 7.98 -48.92
C VAL A 727 8.24 9.43 -48.66
N GLU A 728 7.24 10.30 -48.80
CA GLU A 728 7.34 11.73 -48.55
C GLU A 728 7.64 12.03 -47.07
N ILE A 729 8.56 12.98 -46.86
CA ILE A 729 8.85 13.59 -45.57
C ILE A 729 8.14 14.93 -45.49
N PHE A 730 7.34 15.11 -44.44
CA PHE A 730 7.08 16.36 -43.73
C PHE A 730 7.01 15.95 -42.25
N GLY A 731 7.60 16.59 -41.24
CA GLY A 731 8.35 17.81 -41.06
C GLY A 731 8.65 17.87 -39.54
N ASP A 732 9.66 18.63 -39.16
CA ASP A 732 10.28 18.75 -37.84
C ASP A 732 9.35 18.70 -36.60
N GLU A 733 9.57 17.73 -35.70
CA GLU A 733 9.38 17.92 -34.26
C GLU A 733 10.52 17.28 -33.46
N LEU A 734 11.30 18.14 -32.81
CA LEU A 734 12.29 17.82 -31.80
C LEU A 734 11.53 17.52 -30.48
N LEU A 735 11.48 16.25 -30.08
CA LEU A 735 10.94 15.84 -28.79
C LEU A 735 11.93 16.23 -27.68
N VAL A 736 11.68 17.34 -26.99
CA VAL A 736 12.36 17.66 -25.74
C VAL A 736 11.70 16.85 -24.62
N LEU A 737 12.35 15.78 -24.19
CA LEU A 737 12.01 15.10 -22.93
C LEU A 737 12.37 16.04 -21.77
N VAL A 738 11.36 16.62 -21.14
CA VAL A 738 11.52 17.29 -19.84
C VAL A 738 11.55 16.21 -18.76
N ASP A 739 12.64 16.18 -18.00
CA ASP A 739 12.86 15.35 -16.83
C ASP A 739 11.74 15.58 -15.77
N PRO A 740 10.95 14.56 -15.38
CA PRO A 740 9.95 14.70 -14.32
C PRO A 740 10.52 14.76 -12.90
N ALA A 741 11.84 14.71 -12.71
CA ALA A 741 12.46 14.71 -11.39
C ALA A 741 12.48 16.10 -10.72
N LEU A 742 11.31 16.67 -10.41
CA LEU A 742 11.18 17.72 -9.39
C LEU A 742 9.74 17.93 -8.88
N ILE A 743 8.94 16.86 -8.85
CA ILE A 743 7.77 16.80 -7.99
C ILE A 743 8.16 15.92 -6.80
N GLN A 744 8.33 16.52 -5.63
CA GLN A 744 8.35 15.77 -4.37
C GLN A 744 7.00 15.06 -4.21
N ARG A 745 6.92 13.83 -4.73
CA ARG A 745 5.91 12.86 -4.33
C ARG A 745 6.36 12.32 -2.99
N ILE A 746 5.59 12.61 -1.95
CA ILE A 746 5.65 11.83 -0.70
C ILE A 746 5.35 10.38 -1.09
N PRO A 747 6.29 9.42 -0.94
CA PRO A 747 5.98 8.02 -1.18
C PRO A 747 5.17 7.52 0.02
N VAL A 748 3.86 7.34 -0.17
CA VAL A 748 3.02 6.57 0.75
C VAL A 748 2.80 5.21 0.13
N ASP A 749 3.34 4.20 0.80
CA ASP A 749 3.27 2.78 0.45
C ASP A 749 1.79 2.33 0.39
N PRO A 750 1.24 1.90 -0.76
CA PRO A 750 -0.19 1.64 -0.93
C PRO A 750 -0.65 0.26 -0.41
N GLU A 751 0.23 -0.54 0.18
CA GLU A 751 -0.10 -1.91 0.61
C GLU A 751 -0.44 -2.03 2.11
N ASP A 752 -1.59 -1.48 2.47
CA ASP A 752 -2.50 -1.99 3.52
C ASP A 752 -2.13 -1.70 5.00
N VAL A 753 -3.05 -0.96 5.65
CA VAL A 753 -2.98 -0.41 7.01
C VAL A 753 -4.05 -1.08 7.87
N GLY A 754 -3.65 -1.77 8.94
CA GLY A 754 -4.48 -2.03 10.13
C GLY A 754 -4.59 -3.48 10.61
N GLU A 755 -4.14 -3.71 11.84
CA GLU A 755 -4.86 -4.34 12.97
C GLU A 755 -4.32 -3.62 14.25
N GLU A 756 -5.21 -3.13 15.13
CA GLU A 756 -4.96 -2.19 16.26
C GLU A 756 -4.94 -2.89 17.63
N GLU A 757 -4.35 -2.25 18.66
CA GLU A 757 -5.05 -1.79 19.90
C GLU A 757 -4.21 -0.72 20.67
N SER A 758 -4.88 0.33 21.23
CA SER A 758 -4.57 1.06 22.51
C SER A 758 -4.73 2.62 22.44
N PRO A 759 -5.10 3.33 23.56
CA PRO A 759 -5.98 4.50 23.51
C PRO A 759 -5.34 5.90 23.64
N VAL A 760 -6.20 6.85 23.31
CA VAL A 760 -6.08 8.32 23.23
C VAL A 760 -5.54 9.03 24.48
N ALA A 761 -4.67 10.02 24.26
CA ALA A 761 -4.62 11.26 25.04
C ALA A 761 -4.42 12.47 24.10
N ARG A 762 -5.25 13.50 24.28
CA ARG A 762 -5.25 14.77 23.53
C ARG A 762 -4.26 15.75 24.13
N GLU A 763 -3.47 16.44 23.31
CA GLU A 763 -2.98 17.78 23.64
C GLU A 763 -3.04 18.71 22.43
N GLU A 764 -3.56 19.91 22.69
CA GLU A 764 -3.68 21.02 21.75
C GLU A 764 -2.30 21.65 21.51
N THR A 765 -1.92 21.87 20.25
CA THR A 765 -0.79 22.76 19.92
C THR A 765 -1.16 23.73 18.80
N ASN A 766 -1.05 25.01 19.14
CA ASN A 766 -1.21 26.16 18.26
C ASN A 766 -0.04 26.26 17.27
N VAL A 767 -0.33 26.28 15.97
CA VAL A 767 0.69 26.51 14.93
C VAL A 767 0.79 28.00 14.62
N VAL A 768 1.98 28.57 14.88
CA VAL A 768 2.38 29.92 14.47
C VAL A 768 3.19 29.80 13.18
N PHE A 769 2.76 30.47 12.11
CA PHE A 769 3.52 30.57 10.86
C PHE A 769 4.51 31.74 10.91
N LEU A 770 5.80 31.47 10.66
CA LEU A 770 6.81 32.48 10.32
C LEU A 770 7.19 32.35 8.83
N PRO A 771 7.29 33.45 8.07
CA PRO A 771 7.72 33.41 6.67
C PRO A 771 9.24 33.42 6.55
N VAL A 772 9.79 32.43 5.85
CA VAL A 772 11.20 32.40 5.42
C VAL A 772 11.36 33.29 4.18
N VAL A 773 12.26 34.26 4.28
CA VAL A 773 12.76 35.07 3.18
C VAL A 773 13.97 34.36 2.58
N THR A 774 13.94 34.13 1.27
CA THR A 774 14.99 33.51 0.48
C THR A 774 16.21 34.42 0.29
N ARG A 775 17.40 33.83 0.31
CA ARG A 775 18.47 34.09 -0.66
C ARG A 775 19.30 32.83 -0.89
#